data_AF-A0A913ZBS4-F1
#
_entry.id   AF-A0A913ZBS4-F1
#
_cell.length_a   1.000
_cell.length_b   1.000
_cell.length_c   1.000
_cell.angle_alpha   90.00
_cell.angle_beta   90.00
_cell.angle_gamma   90.00
#
_symmetry.space_group_name_H-M   'P 1'
#
loop_
_entity.id
_entity.type
_entity.pdbx_description
1 polymer ?
#
loop_
_entity_poly.entity_id
_entity_poly.type
_entity_poly.pdbx_seq_one_letter_code
_entity_poly.pdbx_strand_id
1 'polypeptide(L)'
;MQSGTQSRSAVCSEKVISEVSGKRLLRRRVQKRADGAKCVTVGGRTDWDELCKQNTWLRTQSGLVVKPDQSIKRRKHLGLIQLNVDFDTAKLWIQEKLGSKVKVDGVEGTLKQFLIEPYLPHQENEESYLCIYCHTESHDAVLFHSKGGVDVGNVDEEADHLYVGLEEMPQQQTIQETLLKNVQNTKTQMLCSFIQSLIKCFRDLHFTYLELNPLVVTDSEIHILDVAAKVDSKAAPLCKELWDGIQFAPSLCRDLHPEELRIAQLAAGTPCSMNLTILNKAGRIWSLIAGGGTSLVMSDTAAELGVRDEVACYTQFSGRPSADQMYEFTKTLIDLMVEVPHPEGKTFILSSNVADMIMMIKLKVGPMQGLMRALQECKEKLKTHKISLLMRRATLATVSKGQIPSALTELGLPVHIFSIAVPMTHLIQCALGLRDVETGVDDTDKICQPMNQQAESHEVIAKNNLDEIFNGDTKVIVVGLMTQAVQAMLDFDFVCGRKTPSVDAIVNPGGEDKEESFLWAEGQVSIPVYSSLETAMSNHTDATVVVNSAPGRDAYHCAMLAVKCRHIRCILMIAGHIPDRQTRTLVQMAHNNGVLIVGPCTPVHLMQVNFIKPGSFRCNKFGTIGGSLDDLVSLRLYRPGSVGVVTRSGGLSMELIIYIARNTDGLYQGVSLGGGKCTGSSFMDHLMSMQANPDVKILLLLGEFGGSEEYDICEALRSGKLSKPMVAFCIGECADMFKSEPGYFGHSGAGNDVALETAAAKNQALAEAGAIVPKTFDEIGDKLREVYASLIAKGQLVPKPEPPVPSIPANMKPRKGKK
;
A
#
# COMPACT_ATOMS: atom_id res chain seq x y z
N MET A 1 -32.83 -9.64 -15.91
CA MET A 1 -32.06 -9.39 -14.67
C MET A 1 -30.60 -9.74 -14.93
N GLN A 2 -29.81 -8.80 -15.46
CA GLN A 2 -28.36 -8.90 -15.55
C GLN A 2 -27.82 -7.63 -14.89
N SER A 3 -27.33 -7.77 -13.66
CA SER A 3 -26.72 -6.67 -12.91
C SER A 3 -25.42 -6.26 -13.58
N GLY A 4 -25.36 -5.04 -14.10
CA GLY A 4 -24.15 -4.45 -14.66
C GLY A 4 -23.04 -4.39 -13.62
N THR A 5 -22.02 -5.23 -13.77
CA THR A 5 -20.80 -5.23 -12.99
C THR A 5 -19.89 -4.08 -13.45
N GLN A 6 -20.01 -2.91 -12.82
CA GLN A 6 -19.03 -1.83 -12.97
C GLN A 6 -17.69 -2.26 -12.34
N SER A 7 -16.62 -2.20 -13.14
CA SER A 7 -15.27 -2.62 -12.82
C SER A 7 -14.65 -1.79 -11.69
N ARG A 8 -14.29 -2.47 -10.60
CA ARG A 8 -13.61 -1.88 -9.44
C ARG A 8 -12.09 -2.03 -9.64
N SER A 9 -11.40 -0.96 -10.03
CA SER A 9 -9.93 -0.88 -9.90
C SER A 9 -9.55 -1.16 -8.44
N ALA A 10 -8.62 -2.09 -8.21
CA ALA A 10 -8.28 -2.65 -6.90
C ALA A 10 -7.10 -1.95 -6.21
N VAL A 11 -6.56 -0.88 -6.80
CA VAL A 11 -5.21 -0.38 -6.46
C VAL A 11 -5.23 0.82 -5.49
N CYS A 12 -6.33 1.57 -5.43
CA CYS A 12 -6.52 2.64 -4.45
C CYS A 12 -7.78 2.36 -3.60
N SER A 13 -7.68 2.49 -2.27
CA SER A 13 -8.84 2.35 -1.38
C SER A 13 -9.84 3.48 -1.60
N GLU A 14 -9.38 4.69 -1.89
CA GLU A 14 -10.25 5.82 -2.22
C GLU A 14 -10.79 5.69 -3.64
N LYS A 15 -12.11 5.75 -3.78
CA LYS A 15 -12.78 5.70 -5.08
C LYS A 15 -13.61 6.92 -5.31
N VAL A 16 -13.41 7.55 -6.46
CA VAL A 16 -14.25 8.65 -6.91
C VAL A 16 -15.63 8.10 -7.22
N ILE A 17 -16.65 8.68 -6.59
CA ILE A 17 -18.04 8.36 -6.90
C ILE A 17 -18.57 9.29 -7.98
N SER A 18 -19.55 8.82 -8.73
CA SER A 18 -20.23 9.67 -9.71
C SER A 18 -20.92 10.85 -9.02
N GLU A 19 -20.97 12.00 -9.68
CA GLU A 19 -21.62 13.20 -9.13
C GLU A 19 -23.10 12.92 -8.83
N VAL A 20 -23.76 12.15 -9.69
CA VAL A 20 -25.15 11.69 -9.51
C VAL A 20 -25.31 10.91 -8.20
N SER A 21 -24.37 9.99 -7.91
CA SER A 21 -24.39 9.21 -6.67
C SER A 21 -24.17 10.11 -5.46
N GLY A 22 -23.21 11.04 -5.54
CA GLY A 22 -22.94 12.03 -4.49
C GLY A 22 -24.19 12.86 -4.18
N LYS A 23 -24.80 13.48 -5.20
CA LYS A 23 -26.02 14.30 -5.05
C LYS A 23 -27.17 13.51 -4.43
N ARG A 24 -27.39 12.27 -4.87
CA ARG A 24 -28.45 11.40 -4.32
C ARG A 24 -28.24 11.12 -2.83
N LEU A 25 -27.02 10.81 -2.41
CA LEU A 25 -26.68 10.56 -1.00
C LEU A 25 -26.89 11.82 -0.15
N LEU A 26 -26.39 12.97 -0.61
CA LEU A 26 -26.49 14.23 0.13
C LEU A 26 -27.92 14.74 0.23
N ARG A 27 -28.71 14.68 -0.85
CA ARG A 27 -30.13 15.09 -0.82
C ARG A 27 -30.93 14.33 0.23
N ARG A 28 -30.77 13.01 0.29
CA ARG A 28 -31.53 12.16 1.21
C ARG A 28 -31.09 12.34 2.66
N ARG A 29 -29.78 12.47 2.91
CA ARG A 29 -29.23 12.43 4.29
C ARG A 29 -28.97 13.81 4.89
N VAL A 30 -28.53 14.77 4.09
CA VAL A 30 -28.22 16.13 4.54
C VAL A 30 -29.44 17.03 4.40
N GLN A 31 -30.09 17.03 3.22
CA GLN A 31 -31.27 17.87 2.99
C GLN A 31 -32.59 17.22 3.43
N LYS A 32 -32.57 15.95 3.85
CA LYS A 32 -33.74 15.15 4.28
C LYS A 32 -34.90 15.19 3.28
N ARG A 33 -34.58 15.25 1.99
CA ARG A 33 -35.56 15.28 0.89
C ARG A 33 -35.94 13.88 0.45
N ALA A 34 -37.24 13.61 0.44
CA ALA A 34 -37.80 12.32 0.00
C ALA A 34 -37.81 12.22 -1.54
N ASP A 35 -37.95 13.34 -2.24
CA ASP A 35 -37.70 13.41 -3.67
C ASP A 35 -36.19 13.26 -3.93
N GLY A 36 -35.81 12.29 -4.77
CA GLY A 36 -34.40 12.09 -5.13
C GLY A 36 -33.77 13.33 -5.76
N ALA A 37 -32.47 13.27 -6.05
CA ALA A 37 -31.85 14.28 -6.91
C ALA A 37 -32.47 14.18 -8.31
N LYS A 38 -33.03 15.29 -8.83
CA LYS A 38 -33.42 15.39 -10.25
C LYS A 38 -32.15 15.45 -11.08
N CYS A 39 -31.54 14.30 -11.32
CA CYS A 39 -30.30 14.16 -12.05
C CYS A 39 -30.24 12.76 -12.65
N VAL A 40 -29.84 12.66 -13.92
CA VAL A 40 -29.78 11.37 -14.63
C VAL A 40 -28.43 11.19 -15.29
N THR A 41 -27.95 9.94 -15.29
CA THR A 41 -26.73 9.54 -15.98
C THR A 41 -27.05 9.10 -17.41
N VAL A 42 -26.22 9.54 -18.36
CA VAL A 42 -26.32 9.20 -19.79
C VAL A 42 -24.98 8.67 -20.29
N GLY A 43 -25.00 7.63 -21.12
CA GLY A 43 -23.81 7.07 -21.76
C GLY A 43 -24.15 6.37 -23.08
N GLY A 44 -23.19 5.65 -23.66
CA GLY A 44 -23.35 5.07 -25.01
C GLY A 44 -24.39 3.96 -25.17
N ARG A 45 -25.02 3.50 -24.08
CA ARG A 45 -26.10 2.50 -24.10
C ARG A 45 -27.45 3.08 -23.65
N THR A 46 -27.55 4.40 -23.48
CA THR A 46 -28.78 5.02 -23.00
C THR A 46 -29.88 4.95 -24.06
N ASP A 47 -31.01 4.33 -23.68
CA ASP A 47 -32.28 4.46 -24.41
C ASP A 47 -32.93 5.79 -24.00
N TRP A 48 -32.96 6.74 -24.94
CA TRP A 48 -33.47 8.08 -24.70
C TRP A 48 -34.98 8.13 -24.48
N ASP A 49 -35.73 7.20 -25.09
CA ASP A 49 -37.19 7.16 -24.96
C ASP A 49 -37.57 6.64 -23.58
N GLU A 50 -36.90 5.57 -23.14
CA GLU A 50 -37.08 5.05 -21.79
C GLU A 50 -36.61 6.05 -20.72
N LEU A 51 -35.48 6.73 -20.95
CA LEU A 51 -35.00 7.78 -20.05
C LEU A 51 -36.05 8.88 -19.86
N CYS A 52 -36.66 9.36 -20.95
CA CYS A 52 -37.70 10.39 -20.90
C CYS A 52 -38.99 9.90 -20.23
N LYS A 53 -39.38 8.64 -20.43
CA LYS A 53 -40.56 8.06 -19.76
C LYS A 53 -40.37 8.02 -18.24
N GLN A 54 -39.18 7.62 -17.79
CA GLN A 54 -38.84 7.55 -16.37
C GLN A 54 -38.62 8.94 -15.74
N ASN A 55 -38.25 9.93 -16.55
CA ASN A 55 -37.88 11.27 -16.11
C ASN A 55 -38.62 12.34 -16.91
N THR A 56 -39.92 12.47 -16.70
CA THR A 56 -40.79 13.40 -17.42
C THR A 56 -40.33 14.86 -17.33
N TRP A 57 -39.63 15.22 -16.24
CA TRP A 57 -39.05 16.53 -16.02
C TRP A 57 -38.00 16.94 -17.06
N LEU A 58 -37.35 15.98 -17.75
CA LEU A 58 -36.36 16.29 -18.77
C LEU A 58 -36.93 17.17 -19.88
N ARG A 59 -38.19 16.94 -20.28
CA ARG A 59 -38.84 17.69 -21.36
C ARG A 59 -39.66 18.89 -20.86
N THR A 60 -40.05 18.91 -19.59
CA THR A 60 -40.90 19.98 -19.04
C THR A 60 -40.13 21.06 -18.31
N GLN A 61 -38.87 20.81 -17.95
CA GLN A 61 -38.02 21.79 -17.30
C GLN A 61 -37.66 22.92 -18.29
N SER A 62 -37.70 24.17 -17.80
CA SER A 62 -37.42 25.37 -18.61
C SER A 62 -35.97 25.48 -19.10
N GLY A 63 -35.04 24.78 -18.44
CA GLY A 63 -33.63 24.75 -18.81
C GLY A 63 -32.91 23.62 -18.08
N LEU A 64 -31.89 23.08 -18.73
CA LEU A 64 -31.07 21.97 -18.26
C LEU A 64 -29.60 22.36 -18.24
N VAL A 65 -28.84 21.64 -17.42
CA VAL A 65 -27.38 21.61 -17.40
C VAL A 65 -26.94 20.22 -17.83
N VAL A 66 -25.93 20.17 -18.69
CA VAL A 66 -25.32 18.92 -19.13
C VAL A 66 -23.80 19.01 -19.07
N LYS A 67 -23.18 17.98 -18.49
CA LYS A 67 -21.74 17.90 -18.23
C LYS A 67 -21.24 16.46 -18.12
N PRO A 68 -19.97 16.15 -18.45
CA PRO A 68 -19.38 14.83 -18.20
C PRO A 68 -19.34 14.49 -16.72
N ASP A 69 -19.47 13.20 -16.42
CA ASP A 69 -19.46 12.61 -15.08
C ASP A 69 -18.36 11.54 -14.99
N GLN A 70 -17.11 11.97 -15.14
CA GLN A 70 -15.90 11.12 -15.22
C GLN A 70 -14.72 11.69 -14.42
N SER A 71 -15.01 12.28 -13.25
CA SER A 71 -13.98 12.88 -12.38
C SER A 71 -13.20 14.02 -13.04
N ILE A 72 -13.78 14.69 -14.03
CA ILE A 72 -13.16 15.82 -14.73
C ILE A 72 -13.37 17.09 -13.90
N LYS A 73 -12.28 17.70 -13.44
CA LYS A 73 -12.32 19.01 -12.80
C LYS A 73 -12.35 20.13 -13.84
N ARG A 74 -12.76 21.34 -13.44
CA ARG A 74 -12.71 22.56 -14.27
C ARG A 74 -13.43 22.42 -15.64
N ARG A 75 -14.55 21.70 -15.66
CA ARG A 75 -15.34 21.37 -16.87
C ARG A 75 -15.71 22.61 -17.71
N LYS A 76 -16.00 23.74 -17.07
CA LYS A 76 -16.34 24.99 -17.78
C LYS A 76 -15.18 25.54 -18.61
N HIS A 77 -13.97 25.61 -18.04
CA HIS A 77 -12.78 26.07 -18.76
C HIS A 77 -12.40 25.13 -19.93
N LEU A 78 -12.77 23.85 -19.82
CA LEU A 78 -12.54 22.85 -20.87
C LEU A 78 -13.65 22.84 -21.94
N GLY A 79 -14.68 23.69 -21.83
CA GLY A 79 -15.83 23.67 -22.75
C GLY A 79 -16.67 22.40 -22.66
N LEU A 80 -16.65 21.73 -21.50
CA LEU A 80 -17.32 20.47 -21.20
C LEU A 80 -18.57 20.67 -20.34
N ILE A 81 -19.25 21.81 -20.46
CA ILE A 81 -20.52 22.08 -19.80
C ILE A 81 -21.40 22.93 -20.72
N GLN A 82 -22.68 22.60 -20.79
CA GLN A 82 -23.71 23.47 -21.35
C GLN A 82 -24.69 23.84 -20.25
N LEU A 83 -25.05 25.11 -20.19
CA LEU A 83 -25.93 25.68 -19.17
C LEU A 83 -27.19 26.23 -19.83
N ASN A 84 -28.33 26.04 -19.17
CA ASN A 84 -29.62 26.58 -19.57
C ASN A 84 -30.03 26.22 -21.02
N VAL A 85 -29.95 24.94 -21.35
CA VAL A 85 -30.35 24.40 -22.67
C VAL A 85 -31.63 23.56 -22.57
N ASP A 86 -32.39 23.44 -23.65
CA ASP A 86 -33.50 22.48 -23.71
C ASP A 86 -32.99 21.02 -23.85
N PHE A 87 -33.92 20.06 -23.74
CA PHE A 87 -33.59 18.64 -23.80
C PHE A 87 -32.99 18.19 -25.12
N ASP A 88 -33.52 18.67 -26.24
CA ASP A 88 -33.08 18.21 -27.57
C ASP A 88 -31.68 18.75 -27.88
N THR A 89 -31.38 19.99 -27.47
CA THR A 89 -30.04 20.59 -27.50
C THR A 89 -29.07 19.83 -26.61
N ALA A 90 -29.46 19.51 -25.37
CA ALA A 90 -28.62 18.72 -24.46
C ALA A 90 -28.31 17.31 -25.02
N LYS A 91 -29.33 16.64 -25.57
CA LYS A 91 -29.20 15.32 -26.20
C LYS A 91 -28.23 15.35 -27.38
N LEU A 92 -28.38 16.30 -28.30
CA LEU A 92 -27.50 16.45 -29.46
C LEU A 92 -26.05 16.71 -29.03
N TRP A 93 -25.85 17.60 -28.04
CA TRP A 93 -24.52 17.90 -27.51
C TRP A 93 -23.85 16.68 -26.89
N ILE A 94 -24.60 15.87 -26.12
CA ILE A 94 -24.08 14.60 -25.58
C ILE A 94 -23.71 13.65 -26.72
N GLN A 95 -24.56 13.49 -27.73
CA GLN A 95 -24.30 12.58 -28.85
C GLN A 95 -23.05 12.98 -29.64
N GLU A 96 -22.77 14.28 -29.76
CA GLU A 96 -21.55 14.81 -30.39
C GLU A 96 -20.29 14.55 -29.54
N LYS A 97 -20.38 14.76 -28.23
CA LYS A 97 -19.23 14.64 -27.31
C LYS A 97 -18.94 13.21 -26.86
N LEU A 98 -19.94 12.35 -26.85
CA LEU A 98 -19.81 10.96 -26.44
C LEU A 98 -18.88 10.20 -27.40
N GLY A 99 -17.84 9.56 -26.86
CA GLY A 99 -16.78 8.90 -27.62
C GLY A 99 -15.65 9.83 -28.09
N SER A 100 -15.77 11.15 -27.87
CA SER A 100 -14.70 12.10 -28.20
C SER A 100 -13.53 12.00 -27.21
N LYS A 101 -12.33 12.31 -27.70
CA LYS A 101 -11.12 12.37 -26.89
C LYS A 101 -10.93 13.74 -26.28
N VAL A 102 -10.48 13.78 -25.02
CA VAL A 102 -10.16 15.00 -24.28
C VAL A 102 -8.82 14.84 -23.58
N LYS A 103 -8.11 15.96 -23.38
CA LYS A 103 -6.87 16.00 -22.61
C LYS A 103 -7.07 16.88 -21.39
N VAL A 104 -6.86 16.33 -20.19
CA VAL A 104 -7.03 17.02 -18.91
C VAL A 104 -5.80 16.74 -18.06
N ASP A 105 -5.13 17.81 -17.60
CA ASP A 105 -3.93 17.73 -16.74
C ASP A 105 -2.85 16.76 -17.27
N GLY A 106 -2.66 16.74 -18.60
CA GLY A 106 -1.68 15.87 -19.27
C GLY A 106 -2.20 14.48 -19.64
N VAL A 107 -3.35 14.06 -19.11
CA VAL A 107 -3.97 12.75 -19.37
C VAL A 107 -4.94 12.84 -20.55
N GLU A 108 -4.76 11.98 -21.56
CA GLU A 108 -5.70 11.83 -22.68
C GLU A 108 -6.72 10.71 -22.37
N GLY A 109 -8.00 10.99 -22.64
CA GLY A 109 -9.12 10.16 -22.23
C GLY A 109 -10.31 10.23 -23.15
N THR A 110 -11.24 9.28 -23.04
CA THR A 110 -12.48 9.25 -23.83
C THR A 110 -13.68 9.58 -22.97
N LEU A 111 -14.56 10.47 -23.46
CA LEU A 111 -15.83 10.77 -22.82
C LEU A 111 -16.85 9.64 -23.05
N LYS A 112 -17.33 9.02 -21.98
CA LYS A 112 -18.22 7.84 -21.96
C LYS A 112 -19.50 8.07 -21.18
N GLN A 113 -19.48 9.03 -20.25
CA GLN A 113 -20.58 9.26 -19.32
C GLN A 113 -20.81 10.76 -19.07
N PHE A 114 -22.08 11.13 -19.10
CA PHE A 114 -22.57 12.48 -18.86
C PHE A 114 -23.67 12.43 -17.80
N LEU A 115 -23.97 13.60 -17.23
CA LEU A 115 -25.15 13.81 -16.42
C LEU A 115 -25.99 14.95 -17.01
N ILE A 116 -27.31 14.84 -16.83
CA ILE A 116 -28.27 15.91 -17.11
C ILE A 116 -28.98 16.26 -15.81
N GLU A 117 -29.13 17.55 -15.53
CA GLU A 117 -29.85 18.07 -14.37
C GLU A 117 -30.60 19.38 -14.69
N PRO A 118 -31.59 19.79 -13.88
CA PRO A 118 -32.24 21.08 -14.03
C PRO A 118 -31.27 22.25 -13.90
N TYR A 119 -31.39 23.24 -14.78
CA TYR A 119 -30.77 24.54 -14.58
C TYR A 119 -31.46 25.28 -13.43
N LEU A 120 -30.65 25.83 -12.52
CA LEU A 120 -31.11 26.68 -11.43
C LEU A 120 -30.67 28.12 -11.72
N PRO A 121 -31.59 29.05 -12.03
CA PRO A 121 -31.27 30.47 -12.06
C PRO A 121 -30.88 30.95 -10.66
N HIS A 122 -29.72 31.59 -10.54
CA HIS A 122 -29.19 32.16 -9.29
C HIS A 122 -28.22 33.29 -9.61
N GLN A 123 -27.89 34.10 -8.60
CA GLN A 123 -26.89 35.15 -8.70
C GLN A 123 -25.51 34.64 -8.25
N GLU A 124 -24.44 35.23 -8.79
CA GLU A 124 -23.07 34.82 -8.47
C GLU A 124 -22.73 35.00 -6.98
N ASN A 125 -23.30 36.01 -6.33
CA ASN A 125 -23.14 36.23 -4.88
C ASN A 125 -23.91 35.22 -3.99
N GLU A 126 -24.69 34.32 -4.59
CA GLU A 126 -25.30 33.19 -3.90
C GLU A 126 -24.43 31.93 -3.97
N GLU A 127 -23.38 31.91 -4.79
CA GLU A 127 -22.44 30.79 -4.88
C GLU A 127 -21.44 30.81 -3.72
N SER A 128 -21.27 29.69 -3.05
CA SER A 128 -20.27 29.45 -2.02
C SER A 128 -19.49 28.16 -2.30
N TYR A 129 -18.34 28.04 -1.65
CA TYR A 129 -17.50 26.84 -1.66
C TYR A 129 -17.57 26.13 -0.32
N LEU A 130 -17.70 24.81 -0.33
CA LEU A 130 -17.60 24.00 0.88
C LEU A 130 -16.89 22.68 0.60
N CYS A 131 -15.86 22.35 1.37
CA CYS A 131 -15.11 21.11 1.24
C CYS A 131 -14.87 20.46 2.60
N ILE A 132 -14.93 19.13 2.65
CA ILE A 132 -14.55 18.31 3.80
C ILE A 132 -13.58 17.23 3.32
N TYR A 133 -12.44 17.09 3.98
CA TYR A 133 -11.50 16.01 3.67
C TYR A 133 -10.78 15.50 4.91
N CYS A 134 -10.29 14.27 4.84
CA CYS A 134 -9.41 13.71 5.87
C CYS A 134 -8.06 14.44 5.84
N HIS A 135 -7.75 15.23 6.87
CA HIS A 135 -6.56 16.10 6.88
C HIS A 135 -5.36 15.43 7.57
N THR A 136 -5.46 15.15 8.88
CA THR A 136 -4.42 14.46 9.65
C THR A 136 -4.96 13.15 10.22
N GLU A 137 -4.09 12.39 10.90
CA GLU A 137 -4.49 11.19 11.63
C GLU A 137 -5.58 11.47 12.68
N SER A 138 -5.69 12.71 13.16
CA SER A 138 -6.56 13.10 14.27
C SER A 138 -7.71 14.06 13.90
N HIS A 139 -7.66 14.72 12.74
CA HIS A 139 -8.64 15.76 12.37
C HIS A 139 -9.16 15.63 10.94
N ASP A 140 -10.48 15.82 10.79
CA ASP A 140 -11.10 16.14 9.51
C ASP A 140 -11.00 17.67 9.29
N ALA A 141 -10.68 18.13 8.08
CA ALA A 141 -10.71 19.56 7.74
C ALA A 141 -12.03 19.91 7.06
N VAL A 142 -12.60 21.06 7.43
CA VAL A 142 -13.78 21.66 6.80
C VAL A 142 -13.38 23.05 6.31
N LEU A 143 -13.51 23.28 5.01
CA LEU A 143 -13.16 24.53 4.34
C LEU A 143 -14.43 25.20 3.84
N PHE A 144 -14.58 26.50 4.07
CA PHE A 144 -15.69 27.29 3.54
C PHE A 144 -15.18 28.60 2.93
N HIS A 145 -15.73 28.99 1.79
CA HIS A 145 -15.49 30.31 1.21
C HIS A 145 -16.81 30.89 0.70
N SER A 146 -17.06 32.17 1.01
CA SER A 146 -18.33 32.84 0.68
C SER A 146 -18.50 33.15 -0.81
N LYS A 147 -17.42 33.05 -1.60
CA LYS A 147 -17.45 33.02 -3.07
C LYS A 147 -17.17 31.60 -3.52
N GLY A 148 -18.06 31.04 -4.33
CA GLY A 148 -17.86 29.74 -4.99
C GLY A 148 -17.68 29.90 -6.50
N GLY A 149 -18.03 28.85 -7.22
CA GLY A 149 -18.12 28.88 -8.67
C GLY A 149 -16.83 28.53 -9.37
N VAL A 150 -16.73 28.99 -10.62
CA VAL A 150 -15.64 28.62 -11.54
C VAL A 150 -14.36 29.40 -11.22
N ASP A 151 -14.50 30.66 -10.82
CA ASP A 151 -13.39 31.59 -10.59
C ASP A 151 -13.05 31.73 -9.10
N VAL A 152 -13.15 30.62 -8.36
CA VAL A 152 -12.99 30.57 -6.89
C VAL A 152 -11.54 30.78 -6.41
N GLY A 153 -10.56 30.88 -7.31
CA GLY A 153 -9.16 31.14 -6.95
C GLY A 153 -8.48 29.96 -6.26
N ASN A 154 -7.48 30.26 -5.41
CA ASN A 154 -6.77 29.25 -4.62
C ASN A 154 -7.49 29.02 -3.28
N VAL A 155 -8.53 28.19 -3.32
CA VAL A 155 -9.38 27.91 -2.15
C VAL A 155 -8.63 27.36 -0.94
N ASP A 156 -7.50 26.66 -1.12
CA ASP A 156 -6.72 26.15 0.01
C ASP A 156 -6.06 27.29 0.82
N GLU A 157 -5.80 28.44 0.21
CA GLU A 157 -5.24 29.63 0.88
C GLU A 157 -6.32 30.64 1.28
N GLU A 158 -7.36 30.77 0.46
CA GLU A 158 -8.39 31.81 0.61
C GLU A 158 -9.56 31.38 1.50
N ALA A 159 -9.85 30.08 1.62
CA ALA A 159 -10.98 29.59 2.42
C ALA A 159 -10.73 29.70 3.94
N ASP A 160 -11.83 29.81 4.68
CA ASP A 160 -11.83 29.66 6.13
C ASP A 160 -11.75 28.16 6.49
N HIS A 161 -10.94 27.85 7.50
CA HIS A 161 -10.63 26.47 7.90
C HIS A 161 -11.15 26.15 9.30
N LEU A 162 -11.74 24.97 9.45
CA LEU A 162 -12.10 24.38 10.74
C LEU A 162 -11.62 22.93 10.78
N TYR A 163 -10.77 22.63 11.76
CA TYR A 163 -10.29 21.27 12.03
C TYR A 163 -11.13 20.63 13.13
N VAL A 164 -11.70 19.47 12.84
CA VAL A 164 -12.64 18.77 13.74
C VAL A 164 -12.03 17.42 14.16
N GLY A 165 -11.89 17.19 15.45
CA GLY A 165 -11.41 15.91 15.98
C GLY A 165 -12.29 14.73 15.55
N LEU A 166 -11.73 13.53 15.42
CA LEU A 166 -12.43 12.34 14.88
C LEU A 166 -13.73 11.98 15.61
N GLU A 167 -13.79 12.22 16.92
CA GLU A 167 -14.93 11.89 17.78
C GLU A 167 -15.80 13.12 18.11
N GLU A 168 -15.39 14.31 17.67
CA GLU A 168 -16.04 15.57 18.02
C GLU A 168 -17.06 15.98 16.96
N MET A 169 -18.12 16.70 17.38
CA MET A 169 -18.98 17.43 16.45
C MET A 169 -18.91 18.91 16.79
N PRO A 170 -18.57 19.80 15.84
CA PRO A 170 -18.41 21.21 16.13
C PRO A 170 -19.76 21.83 16.49
N GLN A 171 -19.77 22.70 17.48
CA GLN A 171 -20.95 23.46 17.88
C GLN A 171 -21.27 24.52 16.81
N GLN A 172 -22.56 24.92 16.70
CA GLN A 172 -22.97 25.91 15.71
C GLN A 172 -22.27 27.26 15.89
N GLN A 173 -22.00 27.64 17.15
CA GLN A 173 -21.24 28.84 17.48
C GLN A 173 -19.82 28.79 16.89
N THR A 174 -19.11 27.67 17.08
CA THR A 174 -17.78 27.47 16.51
C THR A 174 -17.80 27.55 14.99
N ILE A 175 -18.76 26.91 14.32
CA ILE A 175 -18.90 27.00 12.85
C ILE A 175 -19.11 28.45 12.42
N GLN A 176 -19.99 29.18 13.12
CA GLN A 176 -20.28 30.57 12.80
C GLN A 176 -19.06 31.48 12.95
N GLU A 177 -18.34 31.38 14.06
CA GLU A 177 -17.17 32.21 14.37
C GLU A 177 -15.97 31.90 13.49
N THR A 178 -15.82 30.64 13.07
CA THR A 178 -14.62 30.19 12.32
C THR A 178 -14.84 30.20 10.81
N LEU A 179 -15.91 29.56 10.33
CA LEU A 179 -16.17 29.35 8.90
C LEU A 179 -17.07 30.41 8.27
N LEU A 180 -18.01 30.98 9.04
CA LEU A 180 -19.09 31.82 8.47
C LEU A 180 -18.98 33.30 8.90
N LYS A 181 -17.79 33.74 9.33
CA LYS A 181 -17.56 35.11 9.84
C LYS A 181 -17.95 36.21 8.85
N ASN A 182 -17.88 35.91 7.56
CA ASN A 182 -18.16 36.84 6.45
C ASN A 182 -19.53 36.60 5.79
N VAL A 183 -20.39 35.75 6.37
CA VAL A 183 -21.71 35.41 5.82
C VAL A 183 -22.81 36.25 6.50
N GLN A 184 -23.81 36.66 5.72
CA GLN A 184 -24.96 37.41 6.24
C GLN A 184 -25.75 36.61 7.30
N ASN A 185 -26.12 37.27 8.40
CA ASN A 185 -26.79 36.66 9.56
C ASN A 185 -28.03 35.82 9.23
N THR A 186 -28.76 36.15 8.17
CA THR A 186 -29.98 35.44 7.75
C THR A 186 -29.70 34.02 7.24
N LYS A 187 -28.52 33.78 6.65
CA LYS A 187 -28.12 32.49 6.06
C LYS A 187 -27.34 31.60 7.05
N THR A 188 -26.75 32.20 8.08
CA THR A 188 -25.81 31.56 9.00
C THR A 188 -26.39 30.34 9.71
N GLN A 189 -27.59 30.42 10.27
CA GLN A 189 -28.18 29.29 11.00
C GLN A 189 -28.45 28.07 10.11
N MET A 190 -28.91 28.32 8.88
CA MET A 190 -29.15 27.29 7.87
C MET A 190 -27.83 26.62 7.47
N LEU A 191 -26.79 27.40 7.23
CA LEU A 191 -25.45 26.90 6.88
C LEU A 191 -24.80 26.12 8.02
N CYS A 192 -24.89 26.59 9.27
CA CYS A 192 -24.39 25.84 10.43
C CYS A 192 -25.04 24.45 10.52
N SER A 193 -26.37 24.39 10.39
CA SER A 193 -27.13 23.12 10.43
C SER A 193 -26.78 22.20 9.27
N PHE A 194 -26.56 22.77 8.08
CA PHE A 194 -26.13 22.05 6.88
C PHE A 194 -24.72 21.47 7.06
N ILE A 195 -23.74 22.27 7.51
CA ILE A 195 -22.36 21.84 7.72
C ILE A 195 -22.28 20.73 8.77
N GLN A 196 -22.99 20.83 9.90
CA GLN A 196 -23.05 19.75 10.89
C GLN A 196 -23.61 18.45 10.30
N SER A 197 -24.70 18.56 9.53
CA SER A 197 -25.31 17.40 8.86
C SER A 197 -24.40 16.81 7.79
N LEU A 198 -23.63 17.66 7.09
CA LEU A 198 -22.66 17.26 6.07
C LEU A 198 -21.47 16.53 6.70
N ILE A 199 -20.92 17.04 7.82
CA ILE A 199 -19.86 16.35 8.59
C ILE A 199 -20.36 14.98 9.05
N LYS A 200 -21.58 14.89 9.60
CA LYS A 200 -22.15 13.60 9.97
C LYS A 200 -22.27 12.65 8.78
N CYS A 201 -22.77 13.14 7.64
CA CYS A 201 -22.89 12.34 6.42
C CYS A 201 -21.54 11.87 5.88
N PHE A 202 -20.54 12.77 5.86
CA PHE A 202 -19.15 12.50 5.48
C PHE A 202 -18.61 11.29 6.25
N ARG A 203 -18.85 11.29 7.57
CA ARG A 203 -18.35 10.26 8.50
C ARG A 203 -19.12 8.94 8.39
N ASP A 204 -20.46 9.00 8.43
CA ASP A 204 -21.32 7.81 8.37
C ASP A 204 -21.15 7.01 7.06
N LEU A 205 -20.83 7.70 5.97
CA LEU A 205 -20.65 7.09 4.64
C LEU A 205 -19.18 6.82 4.28
N HIS A 206 -18.25 7.07 5.20
CA HIS A 206 -16.81 6.89 5.00
C HIS A 206 -16.29 7.62 3.75
N PHE A 207 -16.70 8.88 3.57
CA PHE A 207 -16.03 9.77 2.63
C PHE A 207 -14.60 10.04 3.11
N THR A 208 -13.69 10.22 2.15
CA THR A 208 -12.34 10.71 2.41
C THR A 208 -12.11 12.12 1.87
N TYR A 209 -12.93 12.50 0.88
CA TYR A 209 -12.98 13.83 0.29
C TYR A 209 -14.41 14.11 -0.19
N LEU A 210 -14.91 15.31 0.07
CA LEU A 210 -16.22 15.76 -0.34
C LEU A 210 -16.20 17.28 -0.57
N GLU A 211 -16.34 17.69 -1.81
CA GLU A 211 -16.34 19.09 -2.23
C GLU A 211 -17.66 19.43 -2.93
N LEU A 212 -18.23 20.57 -2.57
CA LEU A 212 -19.43 21.15 -3.14
C LEU A 212 -19.06 22.50 -3.75
N ASN A 213 -18.96 22.59 -5.08
CA ASN A 213 -18.60 23.83 -5.76
C ASN A 213 -19.21 24.01 -7.17
N PRO A 214 -20.23 24.88 -7.36
CA PRO A 214 -20.78 25.77 -6.35
C PRO A 214 -21.81 25.09 -5.44
N LEU A 215 -21.83 25.53 -4.18
CA LEU A 215 -22.96 25.41 -3.26
C LEU A 215 -23.77 26.71 -3.34
N VAL A 216 -24.99 26.67 -3.85
CA VAL A 216 -25.83 27.88 -3.95
C VAL A 216 -26.64 28.06 -2.67
N VAL A 217 -26.50 29.21 -2.03
CA VAL A 217 -27.15 29.54 -0.76
C VAL A 217 -28.05 30.75 -0.97
N THR A 218 -29.33 30.49 -1.18
CA THR A 218 -30.38 31.52 -1.22
C THR A 218 -30.81 31.89 0.20
N ASP A 219 -31.74 32.84 0.35
CA ASP A 219 -32.26 33.22 1.67
C ASP A 219 -33.12 32.13 2.33
N SER A 220 -33.65 31.18 1.55
CA SER A 220 -34.59 30.15 2.02
C SER A 220 -34.08 28.71 1.87
N GLU A 221 -33.16 28.47 0.94
CA GLU A 221 -32.72 27.14 0.58
C GLU A 221 -31.25 27.06 0.16
N ILE A 222 -30.61 25.92 0.47
CA ILE A 222 -29.31 25.51 -0.05
C ILE A 222 -29.49 24.54 -1.22
N HIS A 223 -28.82 24.78 -2.35
CA HIS A 223 -28.81 23.91 -3.52
C HIS A 223 -27.38 23.41 -3.81
N ILE A 224 -27.27 22.10 -4.02
CA ILE A 224 -26.00 21.44 -4.34
C ILE A 224 -25.89 21.31 -5.87
N LEU A 225 -25.13 22.18 -6.52
CA LEU A 225 -24.99 22.19 -7.98
C LEU A 225 -23.82 21.34 -8.49
N ASP A 226 -22.78 21.15 -7.70
CA ASP A 226 -21.67 20.27 -8.04
C ASP A 226 -21.25 19.43 -6.84
N VAL A 227 -20.82 18.20 -7.11
CA VAL A 227 -20.26 17.30 -6.09
C VAL A 227 -19.05 16.60 -6.67
N ALA A 228 -17.89 16.80 -6.04
CA ALA A 228 -16.72 15.98 -6.24
C ALA A 228 -16.45 15.21 -4.94
N ALA A 229 -16.46 13.87 -5.01
CA ALA A 229 -16.36 13.08 -3.78
C ALA A 229 -15.61 11.76 -3.96
N LYS A 230 -14.88 11.37 -2.91
CA LYS A 230 -14.20 10.09 -2.78
C LYS A 230 -14.69 9.36 -1.54
N VAL A 231 -14.92 8.06 -1.66
CA VAL A 231 -15.25 7.18 -0.53
C VAL A 231 -14.15 6.14 -0.33
N ASP A 232 -13.96 5.71 0.92
CA ASP A 232 -13.11 4.58 1.22
C ASP A 232 -13.83 3.26 0.85
N SER A 233 -13.38 2.64 -0.23
CA SER A 233 -13.91 1.37 -0.72
C SER A 233 -13.75 0.20 0.27
N LYS A 234 -12.83 0.29 1.24
CA LYS A 234 -12.70 -0.70 2.32
C LYS A 234 -13.89 -0.69 3.26
N ALA A 235 -14.62 0.43 3.33
CA ALA A 235 -15.85 0.55 4.11
C ALA A 235 -17.06 -0.11 3.42
N ALA A 236 -16.93 -0.65 2.21
CA ALA A 236 -18.06 -1.26 1.49
C ALA A 236 -18.85 -2.31 2.32
N PRO A 237 -18.21 -3.19 3.12
CA PRO A 237 -18.95 -4.09 3.98
C PRO A 237 -19.75 -3.36 5.07
N LEU A 238 -19.25 -2.24 5.61
CA LEU A 238 -19.91 -1.44 6.64
C LEU A 238 -21.05 -0.59 6.06
N CYS A 239 -20.84 -0.05 4.86
CA CYS A 239 -21.74 0.91 4.24
C CYS A 239 -22.65 0.30 3.17
N LYS A 240 -22.72 -1.04 3.04
CA LYS A 240 -23.47 -1.71 1.96
C LYS A 240 -24.90 -1.17 1.79
N GLU A 241 -25.64 -1.06 2.89
CA GLU A 241 -27.00 -0.52 2.91
C GLU A 241 -27.00 1.01 2.80
N LEU A 242 -26.01 1.66 3.42
CA LEU A 242 -25.94 3.11 3.50
C LEU A 242 -25.62 3.77 2.16
N TRP A 243 -24.79 3.13 1.35
CA TRP A 243 -24.38 3.53 0.00
C TRP A 243 -25.49 3.35 -1.03
N ASP A 244 -26.49 2.51 -0.77
CA ASP A 244 -27.67 2.35 -1.61
C ASP A 244 -27.35 2.18 -3.11
N GLY A 245 -26.36 1.34 -3.43
CA GLY A 245 -25.93 1.12 -4.82
C GLY A 245 -25.22 2.32 -5.47
N ILE A 246 -24.28 2.97 -4.76
CA ILE A 246 -23.40 3.99 -5.36
C ILE A 246 -22.78 3.49 -6.67
N GLN A 247 -22.63 4.41 -7.61
CA GLN A 247 -21.86 4.21 -8.83
C GLN A 247 -20.53 4.94 -8.70
N PHE A 248 -19.46 4.27 -9.14
CA PHE A 248 -18.14 4.89 -9.21
C PHE A 248 -18.00 5.61 -10.54
N ALA A 249 -17.38 6.79 -10.52
CA ALA A 249 -17.14 7.55 -11.75
C ALA A 249 -16.22 6.73 -12.67
N PRO A 250 -16.49 6.64 -13.98
CA PRO A 250 -15.55 6.04 -14.91
C PRO A 250 -14.25 6.84 -14.89
N SER A 251 -13.12 6.14 -14.98
CA SER A 251 -11.83 6.79 -15.13
C SER A 251 -11.80 7.59 -16.44
N LEU A 252 -11.18 8.77 -16.40
CA LEU A 252 -10.81 9.51 -17.61
C LEU A 252 -9.65 8.83 -18.35
N CYS A 253 -8.89 7.99 -17.65
CA CYS A 253 -7.70 7.32 -18.17
C CYS A 253 -8.01 6.43 -19.37
N ARG A 254 -6.94 5.96 -20.02
CA ARG A 254 -7.06 5.01 -21.13
C ARG A 254 -7.98 3.86 -20.75
N ASP A 255 -8.69 3.36 -21.75
CA ASP A 255 -9.46 2.13 -21.61
C ASP A 255 -8.47 1.01 -21.31
N LEU A 256 -8.74 0.27 -20.24
CA LEU A 256 -8.02 -0.97 -19.98
C LEU A 256 -8.16 -1.87 -21.20
N HIS A 257 -7.06 -2.47 -21.62
CA HIS A 257 -7.11 -3.55 -22.59
C HIS A 257 -8.00 -4.68 -22.05
N PRO A 258 -8.65 -5.46 -22.93
CA PRO A 258 -9.49 -6.58 -22.51
C PRO A 258 -8.78 -7.54 -21.54
N GLU A 259 -7.48 -7.73 -21.71
CA GLU A 259 -6.64 -8.56 -20.86
C GLU A 259 -6.44 -7.95 -19.47
N GLU A 260 -6.18 -6.65 -19.37
CA GLU A 260 -6.06 -5.92 -18.11
C GLU A 260 -7.37 -5.95 -17.33
N LEU A 261 -8.50 -5.74 -18.02
CA LEU A 261 -9.84 -5.85 -17.43
C LEU A 261 -10.12 -7.26 -16.90
N ARG A 262 -9.73 -8.30 -17.65
CA ARG A 262 -9.88 -9.69 -17.21
C ARG A 262 -9.10 -9.95 -15.92
N ILE A 263 -7.85 -9.49 -15.82
CA ILE A 263 -7.05 -9.66 -14.59
C ILE A 263 -7.68 -8.92 -13.42
N ALA A 264 -8.14 -7.68 -13.62
CA ALA A 264 -8.84 -6.94 -12.58
C ALA A 264 -10.11 -7.67 -12.09
N GLN A 265 -10.84 -8.33 -12.99
CA GLN A 265 -12.02 -9.12 -12.66
C GLN A 265 -11.68 -10.40 -11.89
N LEU A 266 -10.56 -11.06 -12.17
CA LEU A 266 -10.12 -12.25 -11.43
C LEU A 266 -9.82 -11.95 -9.95
N ALA A 267 -9.27 -10.77 -9.67
CA ALA A 267 -9.00 -10.32 -8.31
C ALA A 267 -10.26 -9.77 -7.60
N ALA A 268 -11.24 -9.28 -8.37
CA ALA A 268 -12.43 -8.63 -7.83
C ALA A 268 -13.22 -9.53 -6.87
N GLY A 269 -13.48 -9.03 -5.66
CA GLY A 269 -14.23 -9.77 -4.64
C GLY A 269 -13.44 -10.88 -3.94
N THR A 270 -12.13 -10.97 -4.18
CA THR A 270 -11.25 -11.92 -3.51
C THR A 270 -10.20 -11.20 -2.64
N PRO A 271 -9.59 -11.88 -1.65
CA PRO A 271 -8.51 -11.29 -0.85
C PRO A 271 -7.18 -11.11 -1.61
N CYS A 272 -7.09 -11.58 -2.87
CA CYS A 272 -5.87 -11.48 -3.65
C CYS A 272 -5.81 -10.15 -4.43
N SER A 273 -4.60 -9.74 -4.78
CA SER A 273 -4.37 -8.62 -5.69
C SER A 273 -3.61 -9.10 -6.88
N MET A 274 -4.06 -8.69 -8.05
CA MET A 274 -3.47 -9.02 -9.32
C MET A 274 -3.59 -7.78 -10.19
N ASN A 275 -2.46 -7.18 -10.54
CA ASN A 275 -2.42 -6.02 -11.43
C ASN A 275 -1.62 -6.36 -12.67
N LEU A 276 -2.14 -5.95 -13.82
CA LEU A 276 -1.48 -5.98 -15.11
C LEU A 276 -1.68 -4.62 -15.76
N THR A 277 -0.57 -3.99 -16.15
CA THR A 277 -0.57 -2.91 -17.13
C THR A 277 0.40 -3.26 -18.24
N ILE A 278 -0.13 -3.19 -19.45
CA ILE A 278 0.60 -3.36 -20.70
C ILE A 278 1.23 -2.00 -21.02
N LEU A 279 2.56 -1.98 -21.06
CA LEU A 279 3.36 -0.80 -21.37
C LEU A 279 3.75 -0.78 -22.84
N ASN A 280 4.34 -1.88 -23.32
CA ASN A 280 4.73 -2.06 -24.72
C ASN A 280 4.64 -3.54 -25.12
N LYS A 281 3.64 -3.95 -25.91
CA LYS A 281 3.52 -5.34 -26.37
C LYS A 281 4.74 -5.87 -27.13
N ALA A 282 5.49 -4.99 -27.79
CA ALA A 282 6.70 -5.34 -28.53
C ALA A 282 7.93 -5.55 -27.62
N GLY A 283 7.89 -5.04 -26.38
CA GLY A 283 8.98 -5.17 -25.43
C GLY A 283 9.35 -6.63 -25.16
N ARG A 284 10.64 -6.88 -24.96
CA ARG A 284 11.18 -8.22 -24.73
C ARG A 284 11.17 -8.67 -23.27
N ILE A 285 11.04 -7.76 -22.31
CA ILE A 285 11.06 -8.07 -20.88
C ILE A 285 9.61 -8.15 -20.37
N TRP A 286 9.19 -9.36 -20.03
CA TRP A 286 7.92 -9.64 -19.39
C TRP A 286 8.17 -10.08 -17.96
N SER A 287 7.25 -9.77 -17.05
CA SER A 287 7.41 -10.11 -15.64
C SER A 287 6.12 -10.63 -15.03
N LEU A 288 6.25 -11.47 -14.00
CA LEU A 288 5.20 -11.85 -13.06
C LEU A 288 5.79 -11.87 -11.65
N ILE A 289 5.59 -10.76 -10.93
CA ILE A 289 6.30 -10.47 -9.68
C ILE A 289 5.37 -10.61 -8.48
N ALA A 290 5.85 -11.23 -7.39
CA ALA A 290 5.14 -11.23 -6.12
C ALA A 290 5.57 -10.02 -5.26
N GLY A 291 4.66 -9.04 -5.09
CA GLY A 291 4.87 -7.85 -4.26
C GLY A 291 5.17 -6.56 -5.04
N GLY A 292 4.50 -5.45 -4.65
CA GLY A 292 4.53 -4.18 -5.38
C GLY A 292 5.86 -3.42 -5.33
N GLY A 293 6.59 -3.47 -4.21
CA GLY A 293 7.88 -2.78 -4.09
C GLY A 293 8.94 -3.40 -5.00
N THR A 294 8.89 -4.73 -5.16
CA THR A 294 9.78 -5.49 -6.06
C THR A 294 9.54 -5.10 -7.52
N SER A 295 8.27 -4.99 -7.96
CA SER A 295 7.94 -4.55 -9.32
C SER A 295 8.31 -3.08 -9.59
N LEU A 296 8.25 -2.22 -8.56
CA LEU A 296 8.68 -0.82 -8.65
C LEU A 296 10.18 -0.71 -8.91
N VAL A 297 11.02 -1.34 -8.09
CA VAL A 297 12.48 -1.28 -8.25
C VAL A 297 12.93 -1.85 -9.61
N MET A 298 12.26 -2.89 -10.12
CA MET A 298 12.51 -3.37 -11.49
C MET A 298 12.18 -2.30 -12.54
N SER A 299 11.07 -1.61 -12.37
CA SER A 299 10.65 -0.54 -13.30
C SER A 299 11.59 0.67 -13.23
N ASP A 300 12.05 1.04 -12.03
CA ASP A 300 13.07 2.08 -11.82
C ASP A 300 14.38 1.73 -12.51
N THR A 301 14.82 0.47 -12.39
CA THR A 301 16.07 0.00 -13.02
C THR A 301 15.99 0.09 -14.55
N ALA A 302 14.87 -0.33 -15.15
CA ALA A 302 14.69 -0.20 -16.59
C ALA A 302 14.66 1.26 -17.04
N ALA A 303 14.09 2.13 -16.21
CA ALA A 303 14.08 3.56 -16.44
C ALA A 303 15.48 4.17 -16.39
N GLU A 304 16.30 3.76 -15.43
CA GLU A 304 17.69 4.20 -15.25
C GLU A 304 18.60 3.76 -16.41
N LEU A 305 18.47 2.51 -16.84
CA LEU A 305 19.23 1.95 -17.96
C LEU A 305 18.83 2.52 -19.33
N GLY A 306 17.78 3.36 -19.40
CA GLY A 306 17.29 3.93 -20.65
C GLY A 306 16.59 2.93 -21.57
N VAL A 307 16.13 1.80 -21.03
CA VAL A 307 15.56 0.65 -21.77
C VAL A 307 14.08 0.45 -21.45
N ARG A 308 13.37 1.55 -21.17
CA ARG A 308 11.93 1.54 -20.85
C ARG A 308 11.11 0.85 -21.93
N ASP A 309 11.44 1.07 -23.19
CA ASP A 309 10.74 0.51 -24.33
C ASP A 309 10.88 -1.02 -24.43
N GLU A 310 11.86 -1.62 -23.75
CA GLU A 310 12.03 -3.07 -23.69
C GLU A 310 11.16 -3.73 -22.61
N VAL A 311 10.60 -2.96 -21.68
CA VAL A 311 9.70 -3.47 -20.63
C VAL A 311 8.28 -3.52 -21.16
N ALA A 312 7.75 -4.74 -21.26
CA ALA A 312 6.48 -4.94 -21.92
C ALA A 312 5.26 -4.72 -21.02
N CYS A 313 5.41 -5.02 -19.73
CA CYS A 313 4.33 -4.90 -18.78
C CYS A 313 4.84 -4.63 -17.36
N TYR A 314 3.99 -3.95 -16.58
CA TYR A 314 4.05 -3.95 -15.14
C TYR A 314 3.08 -5.00 -14.60
N THR A 315 3.56 -5.91 -13.77
CA THR A 315 2.72 -6.88 -13.08
C THR A 315 3.07 -6.98 -11.62
N GLN A 316 2.04 -7.25 -10.82
CA GLN A 316 2.25 -7.76 -9.46
C GLN A 316 1.10 -8.67 -9.06
N PHE A 317 1.40 -9.66 -8.22
CA PHE A 317 0.38 -10.43 -7.52
C PHE A 317 0.68 -10.59 -6.04
N SER A 318 -0.38 -10.81 -5.27
CA SER A 318 -0.36 -10.77 -3.82
C SER A 318 -1.62 -11.44 -3.22
N GLY A 319 -1.64 -11.70 -1.91
CA GLY A 319 -2.84 -12.15 -1.19
C GLY A 319 -3.24 -13.61 -1.45
N ARG A 320 -2.28 -14.48 -1.78
CA ARG A 320 -2.46 -15.93 -2.02
C ARG A 320 -3.55 -16.24 -3.07
N PRO A 321 -3.33 -15.86 -4.35
CA PRO A 321 -4.25 -16.26 -5.42
C PRO A 321 -4.41 -17.78 -5.48
N SER A 322 -5.58 -18.25 -5.91
CA SER A 322 -5.81 -19.67 -6.16
C SER A 322 -4.97 -20.17 -7.33
N ALA A 323 -4.84 -21.50 -7.46
CA ALA A 323 -4.19 -22.10 -8.62
C ALA A 323 -4.89 -21.68 -9.93
N ASP A 324 -6.22 -21.62 -9.96
CA ASP A 324 -6.95 -21.22 -11.17
C ASP A 324 -6.79 -19.73 -11.50
N GLN A 325 -6.81 -18.85 -10.49
CA GLN A 325 -6.51 -17.42 -10.69
C GLN A 325 -5.10 -17.23 -11.26
N MET A 326 -4.11 -17.93 -10.69
CA MET A 326 -2.72 -17.86 -11.16
C MET A 326 -2.56 -18.44 -12.57
N TYR A 327 -3.26 -19.52 -12.89
CA TYR A 327 -3.30 -20.09 -14.23
C TYR A 327 -3.82 -19.06 -15.25
N GLU A 328 -4.98 -18.46 -14.99
CA GLU A 328 -5.57 -17.46 -15.90
C GLU A 328 -4.65 -16.25 -16.08
N PHE A 329 -4.02 -15.77 -15.01
CA PHE A 329 -3.08 -14.66 -15.09
C PHE A 329 -1.85 -15.02 -15.93
N THR A 330 -1.22 -16.15 -15.63
CA THR A 330 -0.04 -16.62 -16.36
C THR A 330 -0.37 -16.85 -17.84
N LYS A 331 -1.53 -17.46 -18.14
CA LYS A 331 -2.00 -17.69 -19.51
C LYS A 331 -2.21 -16.38 -20.27
N THR A 332 -2.83 -15.40 -19.62
CA THR A 332 -3.01 -14.04 -20.18
C THR A 332 -1.69 -13.42 -20.60
N LEU A 333 -0.69 -13.47 -19.72
CA LEU A 333 0.64 -12.91 -19.98
C LEU A 333 1.33 -13.63 -21.13
N ILE A 334 1.25 -14.97 -21.17
CA ILE A 334 1.85 -15.76 -22.24
C ILE A 334 1.21 -15.40 -23.58
N ASP A 335 -0.12 -15.31 -23.65
CA ASP A 335 -0.81 -14.97 -24.90
C ASP A 335 -0.39 -13.58 -25.40
N LEU A 336 -0.36 -12.57 -24.51
CA LEU A 336 0.14 -11.23 -24.84
C LEU A 336 1.60 -11.23 -25.29
N MET A 337 2.46 -12.01 -24.62
CA MET A 337 3.89 -12.08 -24.89
C MET A 337 4.21 -12.62 -26.27
N VAL A 338 3.41 -13.57 -26.77
CA VAL A 338 3.61 -14.20 -28.08
C VAL A 338 2.89 -13.49 -29.22
N GLU A 339 2.07 -12.45 -28.96
CA GLU A 339 1.38 -11.70 -30.02
C GLU A 339 2.34 -11.03 -31.00
N VAL A 340 3.41 -10.42 -30.47
CA VAL A 340 4.41 -9.69 -31.27
C VAL A 340 5.76 -10.37 -31.08
N PRO A 341 6.31 -11.07 -32.08
CA PRO A 341 7.65 -11.66 -31.99
C PRO A 341 8.73 -10.60 -31.81
N HIS A 342 9.80 -10.95 -31.08
CA HIS A 342 10.98 -10.10 -30.94
C HIS A 342 12.21 -10.78 -31.58
N PRO A 343 13.06 -10.06 -32.35
CA PRO A 343 14.19 -10.68 -33.07
C PRO A 343 15.16 -11.46 -32.17
N GLU A 344 15.42 -10.94 -30.98
CA GLU A 344 16.30 -11.55 -29.97
C GLU A 344 15.59 -12.57 -29.06
N GLY A 345 14.32 -12.88 -29.34
CA GLY A 345 13.45 -13.56 -28.38
C GLY A 345 13.03 -12.64 -27.23
N LYS A 346 12.31 -13.21 -26.26
CA LYS A 346 11.81 -12.48 -25.08
C LYS A 346 12.15 -13.24 -23.80
N THR A 347 12.16 -12.51 -22.70
CA THR A 347 12.49 -12.99 -21.36
C THR A 347 11.28 -12.85 -20.45
N PHE A 348 10.91 -13.93 -19.75
CA PHE A 348 9.87 -13.91 -18.75
C PHE A 348 10.47 -14.05 -17.34
N ILE A 349 10.43 -12.97 -16.57
CA ILE A 349 10.98 -12.87 -15.22
C ILE A 349 9.92 -13.27 -14.18
N LEU A 350 10.22 -14.30 -13.39
CA LEU A 350 9.39 -14.78 -12.29
C LEU A 350 10.15 -14.57 -10.97
N SER A 351 9.71 -13.64 -10.14
CA SER A 351 10.45 -13.27 -8.92
C SER A 351 9.52 -13.01 -7.73
N SER A 352 10.05 -13.31 -6.55
CA SER A 352 9.37 -13.12 -5.27
C SER A 352 10.41 -12.98 -4.16
N ASN A 353 10.30 -11.93 -3.37
CA ASN A 353 11.16 -11.71 -2.19
C ASN A 353 10.56 -12.27 -0.90
N VAL A 354 9.33 -12.80 -0.95
CA VAL A 354 8.55 -13.22 0.24
C VAL A 354 8.34 -14.72 0.30
N ALA A 355 8.15 -15.37 -0.86
CA ALA A 355 7.90 -16.80 -0.96
C ALA A 355 8.75 -17.42 -2.08
N ASP A 356 9.43 -18.52 -1.79
CA ASP A 356 10.27 -19.22 -2.78
C ASP A 356 9.41 -20.00 -3.79
N MET A 357 9.16 -19.37 -4.94
CA MET A 357 8.37 -19.93 -6.04
C MET A 357 8.95 -21.26 -6.55
N ILE A 358 10.27 -21.41 -6.57
CA ILE A 358 10.94 -22.61 -7.07
C ILE A 358 10.69 -23.79 -6.14
N MET A 359 10.74 -23.56 -4.82
CA MET A 359 10.37 -24.57 -3.84
C MET A 359 8.89 -24.95 -3.94
N MET A 360 8.00 -23.97 -4.13
CA MET A 360 6.57 -24.24 -4.31
C MET A 360 6.27 -25.04 -5.58
N ILE A 361 6.99 -24.78 -6.68
CA ILE A 361 6.93 -25.59 -7.91
C ILE A 361 7.38 -27.02 -7.61
N LYS A 362 8.52 -27.19 -6.94
CA LYS A 362 9.05 -28.51 -6.57
C LYS A 362 8.06 -29.33 -5.74
N LEU A 363 7.40 -28.69 -4.77
CA LEU A 363 6.43 -29.31 -3.88
C LEU A 363 5.02 -29.43 -4.50
N LYS A 364 4.78 -28.82 -5.67
CA LYS A 364 3.47 -28.76 -6.34
C LYS A 364 2.38 -28.17 -5.44
N VAL A 365 2.64 -27.03 -4.82
CA VAL A 365 1.71 -26.39 -3.87
C VAL A 365 1.30 -24.98 -4.26
N GLY A 366 0.09 -24.58 -3.83
CA GLY A 366 -0.40 -23.21 -3.93
C GLY A 366 -0.55 -22.70 -5.36
N PRO A 367 -0.41 -21.38 -5.60
CA PRO A 367 -0.61 -20.76 -6.93
C PRO A 367 0.35 -21.28 -8.00
N MET A 368 1.52 -21.80 -7.62
CA MET A 368 2.52 -22.26 -8.59
C MET A 368 2.06 -23.48 -9.40
N GLN A 369 1.06 -24.23 -8.92
CA GLN A 369 0.40 -25.27 -9.72
C GLN A 369 -0.27 -24.68 -10.96
N GLY A 370 -0.95 -23.54 -10.82
CA GLY A 370 -1.58 -22.83 -11.92
C GLY A 370 -0.58 -22.27 -12.91
N LEU A 371 0.49 -21.66 -12.40
CA LEU A 371 1.61 -21.15 -13.20
C LEU A 371 2.23 -22.26 -14.05
N MET A 372 2.57 -23.41 -13.44
CA MET A 372 3.15 -24.54 -14.17
C MET A 372 2.19 -25.17 -15.16
N ARG A 373 0.88 -25.24 -14.84
CA ARG A 373 -0.15 -25.71 -15.78
C ARG A 373 -0.16 -24.84 -17.05
N ALA A 374 -0.18 -23.51 -16.90
CA ALA A 374 -0.17 -22.58 -18.03
C ALA A 374 1.12 -22.68 -18.86
N LEU A 375 2.29 -22.76 -18.21
CA LEU A 375 3.58 -22.93 -18.90
C LEU A 375 3.65 -24.25 -19.68
N GLN A 376 3.19 -25.35 -19.08
CA GLN A 376 3.21 -26.66 -19.73
C GLN A 376 2.28 -26.73 -20.95
N GLU A 377 1.08 -26.16 -20.85
CA GLU A 377 0.13 -26.07 -21.97
C GLU A 377 0.66 -25.20 -23.11
N CYS A 378 1.42 -24.15 -22.79
CA CYS A 378 1.93 -23.20 -23.78
C CYS A 378 3.38 -23.46 -24.22
N LYS A 379 4.03 -24.52 -23.75
CA LYS A 379 5.48 -24.73 -23.93
C LYS A 379 5.95 -24.67 -25.39
N GLU A 380 5.16 -25.20 -26.33
CA GLU A 380 5.52 -25.17 -27.76
C GLU A 380 5.43 -23.75 -28.32
N LYS A 381 4.41 -22.96 -27.93
CA LYS A 381 4.33 -21.53 -28.28
C LYS A 381 5.52 -20.75 -27.74
N LEU A 382 5.91 -21.02 -26.49
CA LEU A 382 7.05 -20.38 -25.83
C LEU A 382 8.36 -20.70 -26.55
N LYS A 383 8.56 -21.95 -26.99
CA LYS A 383 9.73 -22.34 -27.79
C LYS A 383 9.78 -21.61 -29.14
N THR A 384 8.66 -21.58 -29.87
CA THR A 384 8.57 -20.91 -31.17
C THR A 384 8.96 -19.43 -31.08
N HIS A 385 8.60 -18.76 -30.00
CA HIS A 385 8.91 -17.34 -29.77
C HIS A 385 10.23 -17.11 -29.02
N LYS A 386 11.06 -18.15 -28.87
CA LYS A 386 12.37 -18.10 -28.20
C LYS A 386 12.29 -17.49 -26.79
N ILE A 387 11.30 -17.89 -26.01
CA ILE A 387 11.11 -17.39 -24.65
C ILE A 387 12.11 -18.04 -23.69
N SER A 388 12.80 -17.24 -22.88
CA SER A 388 13.62 -17.67 -21.75
C SER A 388 12.93 -17.37 -20.42
N LEU A 389 13.16 -18.20 -19.39
CA LEU A 389 12.67 -17.98 -18.04
C LEU A 389 13.82 -17.54 -17.13
N LEU A 390 13.67 -16.38 -16.49
CA LEU A 390 14.57 -15.91 -15.44
C LEU A 390 13.82 -15.97 -14.11
N MET A 391 14.29 -16.78 -13.17
CA MET A 391 13.68 -16.95 -11.86
C MET A 391 14.63 -16.54 -10.76
N ARG A 392 14.14 -15.81 -9.75
CA ARG A 392 14.91 -15.46 -8.55
C ARG A 392 14.26 -16.03 -7.30
N ARG A 393 15.06 -16.69 -6.45
CA ARG A 393 14.61 -17.29 -5.20
C ARG A 393 14.36 -16.23 -4.12
N ALA A 394 13.60 -16.63 -3.10
CA ALA A 394 13.37 -15.85 -1.88
C ALA A 394 14.31 -16.25 -0.71
N THR A 395 15.42 -16.93 -1.00
CA THR A 395 16.39 -17.46 -0.02
C THR A 395 17.80 -17.35 -0.57
N LEU A 396 18.81 -17.30 0.30
CA LEU A 396 20.22 -17.27 -0.08
C LEU A 396 20.68 -18.58 -0.72
N ALA A 397 20.03 -19.70 -0.38
CA ALA A 397 20.38 -21.01 -0.90
C ALA A 397 20.35 -21.02 -2.43
N THR A 398 21.46 -21.44 -3.05
CA THR A 398 21.49 -21.66 -4.50
C THR A 398 20.82 -22.98 -4.88
N VAL A 399 20.45 -23.09 -6.16
CA VAL A 399 20.08 -24.36 -6.77
C VAL A 399 21.25 -24.68 -7.69
N SER A 400 22.03 -25.71 -7.37
CA SER A 400 23.04 -26.19 -8.32
C SER A 400 22.34 -26.68 -9.60
N LYS A 401 22.99 -26.64 -10.77
CA LYS A 401 22.37 -26.98 -12.08
C LYS A 401 21.59 -28.32 -12.09
N GLY A 402 21.90 -29.27 -11.20
CA GLY A 402 21.17 -30.54 -11.04
C GLY A 402 20.00 -30.55 -10.05
N GLN A 403 19.65 -29.41 -9.45
CA GLN A 403 18.57 -29.27 -8.46
C GLN A 403 17.36 -28.46 -8.97
N ILE A 404 17.38 -28.03 -10.24
CA ILE A 404 16.23 -27.39 -10.88
C ILE A 404 15.05 -28.39 -10.86
N PRO A 405 13.84 -27.99 -10.42
CA PRO A 405 12.67 -28.85 -10.45
C PRO A 405 12.46 -29.46 -11.85
N SER A 406 12.22 -30.78 -11.92
CA SER A 406 12.08 -31.47 -13.21
C SER A 406 10.99 -30.86 -14.08
N ALA A 407 9.91 -30.40 -13.44
CA ALA A 407 8.80 -29.71 -14.08
C ALA A 407 9.22 -28.46 -14.88
N LEU A 408 10.30 -27.76 -14.48
CA LEU A 408 10.85 -26.63 -15.25
C LEU A 408 11.74 -27.12 -16.40
N THR A 409 12.56 -28.14 -16.17
CA THR A 409 13.42 -28.71 -17.22
C THR A 409 12.61 -29.39 -18.34
N GLU A 410 11.48 -29.99 -18.00
CA GLU A 410 10.56 -30.67 -18.93
C GLU A 410 9.84 -29.69 -19.88
N LEU A 411 9.87 -28.38 -19.61
CA LEU A 411 9.38 -27.36 -20.53
C LEU A 411 10.23 -27.28 -21.81
N GLY A 412 11.51 -27.65 -21.74
CA GLY A 412 12.45 -27.52 -22.85
C GLY A 412 12.74 -26.06 -23.24
N LEU A 413 12.65 -25.14 -22.27
CA LEU A 413 12.98 -23.72 -22.41
C LEU A 413 14.31 -23.43 -21.72
N PRO A 414 15.06 -22.37 -22.10
CA PRO A 414 16.14 -21.86 -21.28
C PRO A 414 15.60 -21.37 -19.93
N VAL A 415 16.04 -21.96 -18.83
CA VAL A 415 15.64 -21.58 -17.46
C VAL A 415 16.88 -21.21 -16.66
N HIS A 416 16.89 -19.98 -16.13
CA HIS A 416 17.97 -19.43 -15.34
C HIS A 416 17.47 -19.13 -13.93
N ILE A 417 18.14 -19.68 -12.91
CA ILE A 417 17.75 -19.52 -11.51
C ILE A 417 18.83 -18.76 -10.75
N PHE A 418 18.43 -17.68 -10.09
CA PHE A 418 19.28 -16.83 -9.26
C PHE A 418 18.91 -16.97 -7.77
N SER A 419 19.91 -16.86 -6.92
CA SER A 419 19.71 -16.66 -5.47
C SER A 419 19.18 -15.24 -5.20
N ILE A 420 18.51 -15.04 -4.07
CA ILE A 420 18.12 -13.68 -3.62
C ILE A 420 19.35 -12.77 -3.42
N ALA A 421 20.51 -13.38 -3.20
CA ALA A 421 21.82 -12.74 -3.18
C ALA A 421 22.15 -11.88 -4.43
N VAL A 422 21.63 -12.27 -5.59
CA VAL A 422 21.86 -11.53 -6.84
C VAL A 422 20.95 -10.30 -6.84
N PRO A 423 21.47 -9.07 -6.96
CA PRO A 423 20.65 -7.87 -7.02
C PRO A 423 19.57 -7.99 -8.09
N MET A 424 18.37 -7.51 -7.77
CA MET A 424 17.23 -7.66 -8.66
C MET A 424 17.41 -6.95 -10.01
N THR A 425 18.14 -5.84 -10.01
CA THR A 425 18.50 -5.06 -11.19
C THR A 425 19.32 -5.85 -12.20
N HIS A 426 20.15 -6.80 -11.73
CA HIS A 426 20.91 -7.68 -12.59
C HIS A 426 19.99 -8.57 -13.42
N LEU A 427 18.77 -8.87 -12.97
CA LEU A 427 17.80 -9.64 -13.77
C LEU A 427 17.44 -8.92 -15.06
N ILE A 428 17.33 -7.59 -15.02
CA ILE A 428 17.03 -6.76 -16.20
C ILE A 428 18.25 -6.70 -17.11
N GLN A 429 19.45 -6.49 -16.54
CA GLN A 429 20.70 -6.52 -17.30
C GLN A 429 20.90 -7.88 -18.00
N CYS A 430 20.64 -8.99 -17.31
CA CYS A 430 20.68 -10.34 -17.87
C CYS A 430 19.61 -10.54 -18.95
N ALA A 431 18.39 -10.06 -18.75
CA ALA A 431 17.31 -10.16 -19.73
C ALA A 431 17.63 -9.41 -21.03
N LEU A 432 18.47 -8.38 -20.96
CA LEU A 432 18.97 -7.58 -22.09
C LEU A 432 20.28 -8.10 -22.69
N GLY A 433 20.92 -9.09 -22.06
CA GLY A 433 22.24 -9.58 -22.47
C GLY A 433 23.40 -8.61 -22.13
N LEU A 434 23.18 -7.62 -21.27
CA LEU A 434 24.21 -6.68 -20.79
C LEU A 434 25.12 -7.30 -19.73
N ARG A 435 24.73 -8.43 -19.15
CA ARG A 435 25.45 -9.18 -18.14
C ARG A 435 25.30 -10.68 -18.39
N ASP A 436 26.39 -11.43 -18.20
CA ASP A 436 26.36 -12.88 -18.30
C ASP A 436 25.48 -13.52 -17.22
N VAL A 437 24.80 -14.59 -17.60
CA VAL A 437 23.90 -15.33 -16.70
C VAL A 437 24.70 -16.31 -15.84
N GLU A 438 25.30 -15.79 -14.77
CA GLU A 438 25.98 -16.60 -13.76
C GLU A 438 24.95 -17.32 -12.85
N THR A 439 24.79 -18.63 -13.07
CA THR A 439 23.90 -19.48 -12.25
C THR A 439 24.75 -20.37 -11.35
N GLY A 440 24.66 -20.18 -10.02
CA GLY A 440 25.24 -21.10 -9.03
C GLY A 440 26.34 -20.56 -8.10
N VAL A 441 26.48 -19.25 -7.92
CA VAL A 441 27.39 -18.69 -6.89
C VAL A 441 26.68 -18.72 -5.53
N ASP A 442 27.15 -19.57 -4.62
CA ASP A 442 26.74 -19.53 -3.21
C ASP A 442 27.45 -18.34 -2.55
N ASP A 443 26.69 -17.28 -2.27
CA ASP A 443 27.24 -16.06 -1.67
C ASP A 443 27.30 -16.11 -0.14
N THR A 444 26.96 -17.25 0.49
CA THR A 444 27.07 -17.40 1.96
C THR A 444 28.52 -17.21 2.46
N ASP A 445 29.51 -17.65 1.68
CA ASP A 445 30.93 -17.53 2.01
C ASP A 445 31.44 -16.08 2.02
N LYS A 446 30.81 -15.17 1.25
CA LYS A 446 31.23 -13.75 1.16
C LYS A 446 30.78 -12.90 2.37
N ILE A 447 29.98 -13.46 3.28
CA ILE A 447 29.37 -12.73 4.41
C ILE A 447 30.21 -12.87 5.71
N CYS A 448 31.24 -13.72 5.73
CA CYS A 448 31.96 -14.12 6.96
C CYS A 448 33.39 -13.56 7.08
N GLN A 449 33.60 -12.34 7.60
CA GLN A 449 34.92 -11.91 8.14
C GLN A 449 34.79 -10.98 9.38
N PRO A 450 35.49 -11.26 10.51
CA PRO A 450 35.40 -10.47 11.76
C PRO A 450 36.62 -9.54 12.06
N MET A 451 36.42 -8.43 12.80
CA MET A 451 37.46 -7.57 13.44
C MET A 451 36.94 -6.90 14.75
N ASN A 452 37.82 -6.32 15.61
CA ASN A 452 37.66 -6.19 17.10
C ASN A 452 37.77 -4.76 17.76
N GLN A 453 37.08 -4.56 18.92
CA GLN A 453 37.30 -3.69 20.15
C GLN A 453 37.12 -2.13 20.13
N GLN A 454 36.64 -1.35 21.14
CA GLN A 454 35.64 -1.37 22.26
C GLN A 454 35.30 0.10 22.67
N ALA A 455 34.05 0.49 23.03
CA ALA A 455 33.63 1.57 24.00
C ALA A 455 32.27 2.32 23.73
N GLU A 456 31.80 3.05 24.76
CA GLU A 456 30.42 3.43 25.19
C GLU A 456 29.90 4.86 24.82
N SER A 457 28.68 5.23 25.22
CA SER A 457 27.91 6.42 24.76
C SER A 457 26.89 7.02 25.77
N HIS A 458 26.36 8.21 25.48
CA HIS A 458 25.40 9.01 26.28
C HIS A 458 24.00 9.20 25.63
N GLU A 459 23.01 9.64 26.43
CA GLU A 459 21.54 9.56 26.22
C GLU A 459 20.85 10.70 25.42
N VAL A 460 19.77 10.32 24.71
CA VAL A 460 18.80 11.16 23.97
C VAL A 460 17.39 10.63 24.26
N ILE A 461 16.36 11.49 24.31
CA ILE A 461 14.98 11.12 24.70
C ILE A 461 14.11 10.83 23.45
N ALA A 462 13.57 9.62 23.33
CA ALA A 462 12.61 9.20 22.29
C ALA A 462 11.19 9.00 22.83
N LYS A 463 10.17 9.09 21.95
CA LYS A 463 8.75 8.88 22.30
C LYS A 463 8.45 7.44 22.74
N ASN A 464 9.08 6.47 22.08
CA ASN A 464 9.02 5.04 22.42
C ASN A 464 10.44 4.47 22.48
N ASN A 465 10.72 3.69 23.52
CA ASN A 465 11.95 2.91 23.62
C ASN A 465 11.70 1.48 23.13
N LEU A 466 12.06 1.19 21.88
CA LEU A 466 11.84 -0.13 21.28
C LEU A 466 12.66 -1.24 21.96
N ASP A 467 13.74 -0.91 22.66
CA ASP A 467 14.51 -1.89 23.44
C ASP A 467 13.80 -2.33 24.70
N GLU A 468 13.01 -1.46 25.30
CA GLU A 468 12.16 -1.83 26.41
C GLU A 468 11.02 -2.73 25.95
N ILE A 469 10.45 -2.50 24.77
CA ILE A 469 9.34 -3.28 24.21
C ILE A 469 9.81 -4.64 23.67
N PHE A 470 10.89 -4.64 22.89
CA PHE A 470 11.44 -5.80 22.19
C PHE A 470 12.84 -6.14 22.71
N ASN A 471 12.91 -7.14 23.58
CA ASN A 471 14.12 -7.68 24.19
C ASN A 471 14.00 -9.20 24.38
N GLY A 472 15.03 -9.81 25.00
CA GLY A 472 15.11 -11.26 25.23
C GLY A 472 13.99 -11.84 26.10
N ASP A 473 13.24 -11.01 26.81
CA ASP A 473 12.14 -11.42 27.70
C ASP A 473 10.75 -11.09 27.12
N THR A 474 10.66 -10.40 25.97
CA THR A 474 9.39 -10.03 25.35
C THR A 474 8.46 -11.22 25.15
N LYS A 475 7.24 -11.11 25.67
CA LYS A 475 6.14 -12.07 25.50
C LYS A 475 5.04 -11.47 24.64
N VAL A 476 4.45 -12.30 23.78
CA VAL A 476 3.45 -11.86 22.80
C VAL A 476 2.22 -12.76 22.78
N ILE A 477 1.07 -12.14 22.51
CA ILE A 477 -0.19 -12.82 22.18
C ILE A 477 -0.41 -12.72 20.67
N VAL A 478 -0.65 -13.86 20.02
CA VAL A 478 -0.86 -13.92 18.56
C VAL A 478 -2.35 -14.08 18.24
N VAL A 479 -2.97 -13.10 17.60
CA VAL A 479 -4.37 -13.17 17.13
C VAL A 479 -4.43 -13.72 15.71
N GLY A 480 -5.14 -14.84 15.56
CA GLY A 480 -5.27 -15.65 14.36
C GLY A 480 -4.48 -16.96 14.46
N LEU A 481 -5.03 -18.05 13.94
CA LEU A 481 -4.35 -19.37 13.87
C LEU A 481 -3.23 -19.37 12.83
N MET A 482 -2.10 -18.75 13.16
CA MET A 482 -0.92 -18.67 12.32
C MET A 482 0.16 -19.68 12.74
N THR A 483 -0.18 -20.97 12.81
CA THR A 483 0.72 -22.01 13.35
C THR A 483 2.11 -22.02 12.70
N GLN A 484 2.19 -21.82 11.38
CA GLN A 484 3.47 -21.71 10.68
C GLN A 484 4.29 -20.49 11.10
N ALA A 485 3.63 -19.34 11.29
CA ALA A 485 4.32 -18.13 11.73
C ALA A 485 4.79 -18.26 13.18
N VAL A 486 3.95 -18.83 14.06
CA VAL A 486 4.29 -19.11 15.45
C VAL A 486 5.50 -20.05 15.53
N GLN A 487 5.49 -21.15 14.76
CA GLN A 487 6.66 -22.06 14.69
C GLN A 487 7.92 -21.31 14.22
N ALA A 488 7.83 -20.48 13.20
CA ALA A 488 8.98 -19.72 12.73
C ALA A 488 9.46 -18.67 13.75
N MET A 489 8.57 -18.06 14.55
CA MET A 489 8.96 -17.19 15.65
C MET A 489 9.74 -17.97 16.72
N LEU A 490 9.24 -19.14 17.13
CA LEU A 490 9.91 -20.05 18.06
C LEU A 490 11.28 -20.52 17.55
N ASP A 491 11.37 -20.87 16.26
CA ASP A 491 12.63 -21.27 15.63
C ASP A 491 13.69 -20.16 15.72
N PHE A 492 13.27 -18.91 15.55
CA PHE A 492 14.14 -17.75 15.68
C PHE A 492 14.51 -17.45 17.13
N ASP A 493 13.56 -17.57 18.05
CA ASP A 493 13.82 -17.41 19.47
C ASP A 493 14.90 -18.39 19.94
N PHE A 494 14.80 -19.65 19.51
CA PHE A 494 15.80 -20.68 19.78
C PHE A 494 17.17 -20.31 19.19
N VAL A 495 17.21 -19.92 17.92
CA VAL A 495 18.45 -19.50 17.24
C VAL A 495 19.08 -18.27 17.90
N CYS A 496 18.27 -17.35 18.45
CA CYS A 496 18.74 -16.20 19.22
C CYS A 496 19.22 -16.57 20.63
N GLY A 497 19.12 -17.84 21.05
CA GLY A 497 19.50 -18.28 22.38
C GLY A 497 18.53 -17.86 23.49
N ARG A 498 17.27 -17.55 23.15
CA ARG A 498 16.25 -17.24 24.16
C ARG A 498 15.97 -18.47 25.02
N LYS A 499 15.80 -18.24 26.31
CA LYS A 499 15.49 -19.30 27.29
C LYS A 499 14.03 -19.75 27.21
N THR A 500 13.13 -18.86 26.78
CA THR A 500 11.71 -19.15 26.66
C THR A 500 11.16 -18.62 25.32
N PRO A 501 10.12 -19.29 24.78
CA PRO A 501 9.34 -18.78 23.66
C PRO A 501 8.92 -17.32 23.82
N SER A 502 8.93 -16.56 22.72
CA SER A 502 8.31 -15.23 22.67
C SER A 502 6.78 -15.31 22.62
N VAL A 503 6.20 -16.37 22.05
CA VAL A 503 4.74 -16.56 21.97
C VAL A 503 4.23 -17.23 23.24
N ASP A 504 3.35 -16.52 23.96
CA ASP A 504 2.81 -16.99 25.24
C ASP A 504 1.37 -17.51 25.09
N ALA A 505 0.60 -16.95 24.15
CA ALA A 505 -0.74 -17.42 23.82
C ALA A 505 -1.11 -17.14 22.36
N ILE A 506 -2.04 -17.94 21.84
CA ILE A 506 -2.70 -17.73 20.55
C ILE A 506 -4.17 -17.41 20.81
N VAL A 507 -4.76 -16.54 20.00
CA VAL A 507 -6.19 -16.22 20.05
C VAL A 507 -6.81 -16.57 18.71
N ASN A 508 -7.86 -17.39 18.70
CA ASN A 508 -8.69 -17.66 17.55
C ASN A 508 -10.10 -17.14 17.82
N PRO A 509 -10.42 -15.87 17.49
CA PRO A 509 -11.68 -15.25 17.86
C PRO A 509 -12.90 -16.08 17.41
N GLY A 510 -13.77 -16.43 18.35
CA GLY A 510 -14.97 -17.24 18.09
C GLY A 510 -14.72 -18.74 17.87
N GLY A 511 -13.46 -19.20 18.04
CA GLY A 511 -13.12 -20.62 18.05
C GLY A 511 -13.30 -21.27 19.42
N GLU A 512 -12.63 -22.41 19.63
CA GLU A 512 -12.61 -23.15 20.89
C GLU A 512 -11.28 -22.96 21.62
N ASP A 513 -11.35 -22.97 22.96
CA ASP A 513 -10.18 -22.99 23.82
C ASP A 513 -9.50 -24.37 23.75
N LYS A 514 -8.19 -24.39 23.50
CA LYS A 514 -7.40 -25.62 23.36
C LYS A 514 -5.92 -25.35 23.60
N GLU A 515 -5.09 -26.37 23.44
CA GLU A 515 -3.64 -26.21 23.35
C GLU A 515 -3.13 -26.65 21.97
N GLU A 516 -2.06 -25.99 21.50
CA GLU A 516 -1.35 -26.34 20.28
C GLU A 516 0.12 -26.62 20.59
N SER A 517 0.64 -27.73 20.08
CA SER A 517 2.02 -28.15 20.32
C SER A 517 2.95 -27.69 19.20
N PHE A 518 4.07 -27.09 19.57
CA PHE A 518 5.10 -26.58 18.66
C PHE A 518 6.45 -27.21 18.98
N LEU A 519 7.35 -27.25 18.00
CA LEU A 519 8.74 -27.67 18.22
C LEU A 519 9.51 -26.59 18.97
N TRP A 520 10.29 -27.00 19.96
CA TRP A 520 11.21 -26.15 20.70
C TRP A 520 12.48 -26.94 21.02
N ALA A 521 13.59 -26.58 20.38
CA ALA A 521 14.83 -27.35 20.42
C ALA A 521 14.61 -28.82 20.01
N GLU A 522 15.03 -29.78 20.84
CA GLU A 522 14.82 -31.21 20.62
C GLU A 522 13.42 -31.71 21.03
N GLY A 523 12.64 -30.88 21.75
CA GLY A 523 11.35 -31.25 22.32
C GLY A 523 10.17 -30.52 21.69
N GLN A 524 9.09 -30.43 22.47
CA GLN A 524 7.88 -29.68 22.14
C GLN A 524 7.47 -28.77 23.30
N VAL A 525 6.81 -27.67 22.96
CA VAL A 525 6.15 -26.77 23.92
C VAL A 525 4.67 -26.68 23.56
N SER A 526 3.80 -26.68 24.57
CA SER A 526 2.36 -26.47 24.40
C SER A 526 2.04 -24.99 24.61
N ILE A 527 1.30 -24.38 23.69
CA ILE A 527 0.87 -22.98 23.76
C ILE A 527 -0.66 -22.96 23.83
N PRO A 528 -1.26 -22.26 24.81
CA PRO A 528 -2.71 -22.15 24.94
C PRO A 528 -3.30 -21.32 23.79
N VAL A 529 -4.44 -21.78 23.29
CA VAL A 529 -5.28 -21.09 22.30
C VAL A 529 -6.56 -20.67 23.00
N TYR A 530 -6.89 -19.39 22.94
CA TYR A 530 -8.11 -18.81 23.49
C TYR A 530 -9.08 -18.40 22.38
N SER A 531 -10.37 -18.52 22.68
CA SER A 531 -11.47 -18.01 21.86
C SER A 531 -11.68 -16.49 21.99
N SER A 532 -11.14 -15.86 23.04
CA SER A 532 -11.26 -14.43 23.36
C SER A 532 -9.89 -13.81 23.65
N LEU A 533 -9.64 -12.62 23.08
CA LEU A 533 -8.43 -11.84 23.33
C LEU A 533 -8.38 -11.30 24.76
N GLU A 534 -9.52 -10.88 25.32
CA GLU A 534 -9.63 -10.38 26.69
C GLU A 534 -9.24 -11.45 27.71
N THR A 535 -9.66 -12.70 27.47
CA THR A 535 -9.30 -13.84 28.32
C THR A 535 -7.81 -14.11 28.24
N ALA A 536 -7.23 -14.12 27.03
CA ALA A 536 -5.80 -14.29 26.84
C ALA A 536 -4.99 -13.19 27.54
N MET A 537 -5.34 -11.91 27.36
CA MET A 537 -4.66 -10.78 28.02
C MET A 537 -4.79 -10.83 29.55
N SER A 538 -5.92 -11.33 30.07
CA SER A 538 -6.11 -11.47 31.53
C SER A 538 -5.25 -12.59 32.12
N ASN A 539 -5.07 -13.69 31.38
CA ASN A 539 -4.28 -14.84 31.83
C ASN A 539 -2.78 -14.67 31.59
N HIS A 540 -2.38 -13.83 30.64
CA HIS A 540 -0.99 -13.64 30.20
C HIS A 540 -0.53 -12.19 30.39
N THR A 541 -0.52 -11.69 31.63
CA THR A 541 -0.20 -10.29 31.93
C THR A 541 1.24 -9.89 31.60
N ASP A 542 2.14 -10.87 31.44
CA ASP A 542 3.53 -10.64 31.03
C ASP A 542 3.65 -10.36 29.53
N ALA A 543 2.63 -10.70 28.72
CA ALA A 543 2.62 -10.45 27.30
C ALA A 543 2.32 -8.99 26.99
N THR A 544 3.36 -8.20 26.68
CA THR A 544 3.23 -6.76 26.42
C THR A 544 3.02 -6.40 24.95
N VAL A 545 3.01 -7.39 24.05
CA VAL A 545 2.84 -7.19 22.60
C VAL A 545 1.71 -8.06 22.07
N VAL A 546 0.86 -7.48 21.22
CA VAL A 546 -0.16 -8.22 20.45
C VAL A 546 0.22 -8.27 18.98
N VAL A 547 0.34 -9.47 18.42
CA VAL A 547 0.51 -9.69 16.98
C VAL A 547 -0.87 -9.98 16.39
N ASN A 548 -1.43 -9.01 15.66
CA ASN A 548 -2.79 -9.10 15.16
C ASN A 548 -2.84 -9.44 13.66
N SER A 549 -3.26 -10.67 13.34
CA SER A 549 -3.52 -11.11 11.97
C SER A 549 -5.00 -11.44 11.71
N ALA A 550 -5.91 -10.96 12.56
CA ALA A 550 -7.34 -11.09 12.29
C ALA A 550 -7.71 -10.30 11.00
N PRO A 551 -8.66 -10.79 10.17
CA PRO A 551 -9.04 -10.11 8.94
C PRO A 551 -10.09 -9.01 9.16
N GLY A 552 -10.05 -7.95 8.36
CA GLY A 552 -11.17 -7.01 8.18
C GLY A 552 -11.67 -6.38 9.49
N ARG A 553 -12.94 -6.64 9.85
CA ARG A 553 -13.59 -6.05 11.04
C ARG A 553 -12.98 -6.55 12.35
N ASP A 554 -12.57 -7.82 12.40
CA ASP A 554 -12.01 -8.43 13.60
C ASP A 554 -10.63 -7.85 13.91
N ALA A 555 -9.88 -7.45 12.87
CA ALA A 555 -8.61 -6.74 13.01
C ALA A 555 -8.77 -5.47 13.85
N TYR A 556 -9.73 -4.62 13.48
CA TYR A 556 -10.04 -3.38 14.20
C TYR A 556 -10.54 -3.66 15.62
N HIS A 557 -11.45 -4.62 15.78
CA HIS A 557 -12.03 -4.94 17.09
C HIS A 557 -10.97 -5.44 18.08
N CYS A 558 -10.13 -6.40 17.66
CA CYS A 558 -9.04 -6.93 18.49
C CYS A 558 -8.03 -5.84 18.85
N ALA A 559 -7.69 -4.97 17.91
CA ALA A 559 -6.77 -3.86 18.17
C ALA A 559 -7.34 -2.87 19.19
N MET A 560 -8.62 -2.51 19.09
CA MET A 560 -9.28 -1.62 20.05
C MET A 560 -9.35 -2.20 21.47
N LEU A 561 -9.49 -3.52 21.60
CA LEU A 561 -9.41 -4.21 22.89
C LEU A 561 -7.99 -4.16 23.46
N ALA A 562 -6.99 -4.47 22.63
CA ALA A 562 -5.58 -4.47 23.01
C ALA A 562 -5.10 -3.06 23.42
N VAL A 563 -5.48 -2.01 22.68
CA VAL A 563 -5.11 -0.61 23.00
C VAL A 563 -5.64 -0.16 24.36
N LYS A 564 -6.78 -0.72 24.82
CA LYS A 564 -7.37 -0.41 26.14
C LYS A 564 -6.71 -1.16 27.29
N CYS A 565 -5.90 -2.18 26.99
CA CYS A 565 -5.29 -3.03 27.99
C CYS A 565 -4.00 -2.41 28.54
N ARG A 566 -3.94 -2.19 29.85
CA ARG A 566 -2.88 -1.40 30.51
C ARG A 566 -1.45 -1.95 30.32
N HIS A 567 -1.29 -3.27 30.22
CA HIS A 567 0.04 -3.90 30.10
C HIS A 567 0.49 -4.08 28.64
N ILE A 568 -0.40 -3.87 27.67
CA ILE A 568 -0.05 -3.90 26.25
C ILE A 568 0.65 -2.60 25.88
N ARG A 569 1.86 -2.70 25.33
CA ARG A 569 2.67 -1.56 24.90
C ARG A 569 2.83 -1.47 23.39
N CYS A 570 2.64 -2.58 22.67
CA CYS A 570 2.73 -2.59 21.23
C CYS A 570 1.71 -3.52 20.57
N ILE A 571 1.20 -3.11 19.41
CA ILE A 571 0.35 -3.92 18.54
C ILE A 571 0.96 -3.95 17.15
N LEU A 572 1.34 -5.14 16.69
CA LEU A 572 1.79 -5.39 15.32
C LEU A 572 0.57 -5.78 14.47
N MET A 573 0.12 -4.88 13.62
CA MET A 573 -1.03 -5.06 12.75
C MET A 573 -0.62 -5.71 11.42
N ILE A 574 -0.54 -7.05 11.45
CA ILE A 574 -0.05 -7.89 10.34
C ILE A 574 -1.08 -8.04 9.22
N ALA A 575 -2.36 -8.08 9.58
CA ALA A 575 -3.47 -8.14 8.64
C ALA A 575 -4.22 -6.81 8.55
N GLY A 576 -4.93 -6.64 7.46
CA GLY A 576 -5.45 -5.37 7.00
C GLY A 576 -6.93 -5.35 6.64
N HIS A 577 -7.28 -4.35 5.83
CA HIS A 577 -8.62 -3.99 5.36
C HIS A 577 -9.46 -3.19 6.35
N ILE A 578 -8.79 -2.48 7.25
CA ILE A 578 -9.46 -1.54 8.13
C ILE A 578 -9.73 -0.26 7.32
N PRO A 579 -10.98 0.22 7.26
CA PRO A 579 -11.30 1.53 6.71
C PRO A 579 -10.45 2.64 7.32
N ASP A 580 -10.03 3.62 6.51
CA ASP A 580 -9.10 4.69 6.90
C ASP A 580 -9.56 5.45 8.14
N ARG A 581 -10.88 5.72 8.23
CA ARG A 581 -11.47 6.35 9.42
C ARG A 581 -11.28 5.50 10.69
N GLN A 582 -11.50 4.18 10.60
CA GLN A 582 -11.30 3.28 11.73
C GLN A 582 -9.81 3.20 12.10
N THR A 583 -8.92 3.17 11.12
CA THR A 583 -7.47 3.24 11.38
C THR A 583 -7.11 4.53 12.13
N ARG A 584 -7.55 5.70 11.66
CA ARG A 584 -7.32 6.99 12.32
C ARG A 584 -7.81 7.01 13.78
N THR A 585 -9.02 6.49 14.04
CA THR A 585 -9.54 6.35 15.41
C THR A 585 -8.67 5.44 16.28
N LEU A 586 -8.25 4.29 15.74
CA LEU A 586 -7.36 3.36 16.45
C LEU A 586 -6.01 4.01 16.78
N VAL A 587 -5.41 4.74 15.84
CA VAL A 587 -4.12 5.42 16.02
C VAL A 587 -4.23 6.53 17.07
N GLN A 588 -5.28 7.35 17.02
CA GLN A 588 -5.53 8.36 18.04
C GLN A 588 -5.69 7.75 19.43
N MET A 589 -6.42 6.64 19.54
CA MET A 589 -6.60 5.97 20.82
C MET A 589 -5.30 5.36 21.34
N ALA A 590 -4.50 4.75 20.46
CA ALA A 590 -3.21 4.20 20.79
C ALA A 590 -2.25 5.29 21.28
N HIS A 591 -2.24 6.44 20.61
CA HIS A 591 -1.50 7.62 21.05
C HIS A 591 -1.89 8.06 22.46
N ASN A 592 -3.19 8.18 22.74
CA ASN A 592 -3.70 8.60 24.04
C ASN A 592 -3.34 7.61 25.16
N ASN A 593 -3.18 6.33 24.83
CA ASN A 593 -2.86 5.26 25.79
C ASN A 593 -1.36 4.91 25.82
N GLY A 594 -0.51 5.59 25.05
CA GLY A 594 0.93 5.29 24.99
C GLY A 594 1.25 3.92 24.38
N VAL A 595 0.40 3.41 23.47
CA VAL A 595 0.58 2.12 22.80
C VAL A 595 1.15 2.36 21.40
N LEU A 596 2.26 1.69 21.08
CA LEU A 596 2.84 1.71 19.74
C LEU A 596 2.05 0.80 18.79
N ILE A 597 1.62 1.33 17.64
CA ILE A 597 1.06 0.52 16.56
C ILE A 597 2.01 0.52 15.37
N VAL A 598 2.34 -0.68 14.87
CA VAL A 598 3.05 -0.86 13.58
C VAL A 598 2.07 -1.47 12.59
N GLY A 599 1.90 -0.87 11.41
CA GLY A 599 0.77 -1.14 10.51
C GLY A 599 -0.42 -0.21 10.78
N PRO A 600 -1.65 -0.51 10.32
CA PRO A 600 -2.07 -1.72 9.62
C PRO A 600 -1.66 -1.75 8.15
N CYS A 601 -1.53 -2.96 7.61
CA CYS A 601 -1.38 -3.18 6.18
C CYS A 601 -2.70 -2.96 5.44
N THR A 602 -2.67 -2.63 4.15
CA THR A 602 -3.82 -2.88 3.27
C THR A 602 -3.89 -4.39 2.99
N PRO A 603 -5.07 -5.01 2.88
CA PRO A 603 -5.17 -6.47 2.72
C PRO A 603 -4.83 -6.91 1.29
N VAL A 604 -4.79 -5.95 0.36
CA VAL A 604 -4.69 -6.18 -1.08
C VAL A 604 -3.22 -6.46 -1.43
N HIS A 605 -2.28 -5.83 -0.72
CA HIS A 605 -0.85 -6.01 -0.97
C HIS A 605 -0.20 -6.77 0.19
N LEU A 606 0.63 -7.78 -0.09
CA LEU A 606 1.57 -8.39 0.87
C LEU A 606 2.66 -7.40 1.32
N MET A 607 2.35 -6.10 1.38
CA MET A 607 3.08 -5.15 2.19
C MET A 607 2.83 -5.51 3.64
N GLN A 608 3.55 -6.52 4.09
CA GLN A 608 3.46 -7.00 5.45
C GLN A 608 4.13 -5.98 6.36
N VAL A 609 3.56 -5.79 7.54
CA VAL A 609 4.36 -5.35 8.68
C VAL A 609 5.34 -6.48 8.95
N ASN A 610 6.61 -6.14 8.81
CA ASN A 610 7.72 -6.93 9.26
C ASN A 610 8.32 -6.19 10.44
N PHE A 611 8.57 -6.92 11.49
CA PHE A 611 9.41 -6.46 12.58
C PHE A 611 10.48 -7.51 12.81
N ILE A 612 11.73 -7.10 12.87
CA ILE A 612 12.83 -7.99 13.25
C ILE A 612 13.86 -7.20 14.04
N LYS A 613 14.18 -7.73 15.22
CA LYS A 613 15.28 -7.27 16.06
C LYS A 613 16.14 -8.48 16.36
N PRO A 614 17.27 -8.67 15.63
CA PRO A 614 18.19 -9.77 15.82
C PRO A 614 18.58 -10.00 17.29
N GLY A 615 18.56 -11.25 17.72
CA GLY A 615 18.80 -11.63 19.12
C GLY A 615 17.60 -11.42 20.07
N SER A 616 16.49 -10.84 19.62
CA SER A 616 15.35 -10.50 20.49
C SER A 616 14.02 -11.04 20.00
N PHE A 617 13.52 -10.55 18.87
CA PHE A 617 12.17 -10.87 18.40
C PHE A 617 12.05 -10.69 16.89
N ARG A 618 11.25 -11.55 16.24
CA ARG A 618 10.84 -11.36 14.84
C ARG A 618 9.35 -11.62 14.68
N CYS A 619 8.74 -10.94 13.73
CA CYS A 619 7.37 -11.21 13.31
C CYS A 619 7.10 -10.71 11.89
N ASN A 620 6.41 -11.54 11.11
CA ASN A 620 5.62 -11.12 9.97
C ASN A 620 4.47 -12.12 9.76
N LYS A 621 3.64 -11.91 8.74
CA LYS A 621 2.47 -12.78 8.44
C LYS A 621 2.81 -14.25 8.29
N PHE A 622 4.01 -14.57 7.84
CA PHE A 622 4.46 -15.94 7.63
C PHE A 622 5.48 -16.41 8.68
N GLY A 623 5.87 -15.54 9.61
CA GLY A 623 6.99 -15.71 10.54
C GLY A 623 8.39 -15.82 9.89
N THR A 624 8.50 -15.65 8.57
CA THR A 624 9.72 -15.94 7.80
C THR A 624 10.54 -14.70 7.42
N ILE A 625 10.32 -13.55 8.07
CA ILE A 625 11.28 -12.43 7.94
C ILE A 625 12.66 -12.93 8.42
N GLY A 626 13.66 -12.75 7.58
CA GLY A 626 15.02 -13.27 7.73
C GLY A 626 15.26 -14.57 6.97
N GLY A 627 14.23 -15.11 6.30
CA GLY A 627 14.31 -16.35 5.55
C GLY A 627 14.19 -17.60 6.42
N SER A 628 14.72 -18.71 5.90
CA SER A 628 14.81 -19.99 6.58
C SER A 628 15.78 -19.97 7.77
N LEU A 629 15.82 -21.05 8.55
CA LEU A 629 16.79 -21.23 9.64
C LEU A 629 18.25 -21.03 9.19
N ASP A 630 18.61 -21.54 8.02
CA ASP A 630 19.96 -21.37 7.48
C ASP A 630 20.19 -19.90 7.07
N ASP A 631 19.19 -19.24 6.47
CA ASP A 631 19.28 -17.81 6.12
C ASP A 631 19.46 -16.92 7.36
N LEU A 632 18.81 -17.24 8.49
CA LEU A 632 19.00 -16.51 9.75
C LEU A 632 20.45 -16.54 10.22
N VAL A 633 21.13 -17.67 10.07
CA VAL A 633 22.54 -17.81 10.42
C VAL A 633 23.42 -17.07 9.40
N SER A 634 23.20 -17.29 8.10
CA SER A 634 23.98 -16.66 7.04
C SER A 634 23.87 -15.13 7.03
N LEU A 635 22.69 -14.59 7.34
CA LEU A 635 22.44 -13.14 7.47
C LEU A 635 22.80 -12.60 8.86
N ARG A 636 23.26 -13.48 9.76
CA ARG A 636 23.70 -13.14 11.11
C ARG A 636 22.60 -12.44 11.92
N LEU A 637 21.37 -12.92 11.79
CA LEU A 637 20.17 -12.39 12.44
C LEU A 637 19.92 -12.95 13.85
N TYR A 638 20.79 -13.83 14.33
CA TYR A 638 20.76 -14.38 15.69
C TYR A 638 21.36 -13.43 16.74
N ARG A 639 21.96 -12.31 16.32
CA ARG A 639 22.57 -11.29 17.17
C ARG A 639 22.49 -9.89 16.54
N PRO A 640 22.42 -8.82 17.34
CA PRO A 640 22.34 -7.45 16.83
C PRO A 640 23.66 -6.98 16.19
N GLY A 641 23.56 -6.28 15.06
CA GLY A 641 24.64 -5.44 14.49
C GLY A 641 24.45 -3.97 14.88
N SER A 642 24.79 -3.01 14.00
CA SER A 642 24.70 -1.57 14.31
C SER A 642 23.77 -0.77 13.39
N VAL A 643 23.10 -1.41 12.42
CA VAL A 643 22.25 -0.71 11.43
C VAL A 643 20.77 -0.82 11.77
N GLY A 644 20.09 0.32 11.90
CA GLY A 644 18.63 0.38 12.04
C GLY A 644 17.96 0.74 10.71
N VAL A 645 16.92 0.00 10.31
CA VAL A 645 16.19 0.25 9.05
C VAL A 645 14.69 0.45 9.26
N VAL A 646 14.14 1.44 8.56
CA VAL A 646 12.69 1.64 8.45
C VAL A 646 12.29 1.75 6.97
N THR A 647 11.17 1.12 6.60
CA THR A 647 10.64 1.14 5.23
C THR A 647 9.10 1.04 5.20
N ARG A 648 8.48 1.42 4.08
CA ARG A 648 7.07 1.05 3.81
C ARG A 648 6.93 -0.40 3.36
N SER A 649 7.85 -0.86 2.52
CA SER A 649 7.75 -2.14 1.82
C SER A 649 8.30 -3.31 2.62
N GLY A 650 7.40 -4.15 3.14
CA GLY A 650 7.78 -5.43 3.74
C GLY A 650 8.43 -6.41 2.73
N GLY A 651 8.09 -6.30 1.44
CA GLY A 651 8.68 -7.16 0.40
C GLY A 651 10.15 -6.86 0.11
N LEU A 652 10.60 -5.64 0.39
CA LEU A 652 11.99 -5.23 0.19
C LEU A 652 12.85 -5.38 1.46
N SER A 653 12.24 -5.71 2.61
CA SER A 653 12.99 -5.90 3.86
C SER A 653 14.10 -6.95 3.74
N MET A 654 13.90 -8.02 2.97
CA MET A 654 14.95 -9.02 2.72
C MET A 654 16.14 -8.44 1.96
N GLU A 655 15.92 -7.63 0.93
CA GLU A 655 17.02 -6.98 0.17
C GLU A 655 17.86 -6.10 1.08
N LEU A 656 17.19 -5.26 1.89
CA LEU A 656 17.87 -4.37 2.81
C LEU A 656 18.68 -5.16 3.84
N ILE A 657 18.13 -6.25 4.37
CA ILE A 657 18.83 -7.13 5.30
C ILE A 657 20.07 -7.76 4.64
N ILE A 658 19.98 -8.19 3.38
CA ILE A 658 21.12 -8.73 2.63
C ILE A 658 22.19 -7.67 2.41
N TYR A 659 21.81 -6.46 1.99
CA TYR A 659 22.75 -5.35 1.83
C TYR A 659 23.45 -5.01 3.15
N ILE A 660 22.69 -4.90 4.24
CA ILE A 660 23.24 -4.65 5.58
C ILE A 660 24.20 -5.77 5.98
N ALA A 661 23.77 -7.04 5.88
CA ALA A 661 24.56 -8.19 6.28
C ALA A 661 25.85 -8.34 5.46
N ARG A 662 25.89 -7.90 4.21
CA ARG A 662 27.11 -7.95 3.38
C ARG A 662 28.09 -6.81 3.60
N ASN A 663 27.57 -5.65 4.02
CA ASN A 663 28.35 -4.40 3.98
C ASN A 663 28.67 -3.83 5.37
N THR A 664 28.13 -4.42 6.45
CA THR A 664 28.27 -3.93 7.84
C THR A 664 28.41 -5.08 8.85
N ASP A 665 28.39 -4.80 10.15
CA ASP A 665 28.30 -5.83 11.22
C ASP A 665 26.92 -6.48 11.34
N GLY A 666 25.89 -5.90 10.73
CA GLY A 666 24.57 -6.50 10.58
C GLY A 666 23.43 -5.59 11.04
N LEU A 667 22.23 -6.17 11.00
CA LEU A 667 21.00 -5.49 11.38
C LEU A 667 20.91 -5.37 12.91
N TYR A 668 20.60 -4.19 13.42
CA TYR A 668 20.18 -3.99 14.80
C TYR A 668 18.65 -4.11 14.93
N GLN A 669 17.91 -3.40 14.08
CA GLN A 669 16.44 -3.43 14.05
C GLN A 669 15.94 -3.12 12.65
N GLY A 670 14.92 -3.85 12.19
CA GLY A 670 14.21 -3.59 10.95
C GLY A 670 12.71 -3.54 11.14
N VAL A 671 12.09 -2.46 10.64
CA VAL A 671 10.64 -2.25 10.71
C VAL A 671 10.11 -1.91 9.32
N SER A 672 9.02 -2.58 8.91
CA SER A 672 8.19 -2.10 7.80
C SER A 672 6.83 -1.64 8.29
N LEU A 673 6.46 -0.41 7.94
CA LEU A 673 5.22 0.23 8.39
C LEU A 673 3.98 -0.28 7.64
N GLY A 674 4.17 -0.84 6.44
CA GLY A 674 3.10 -1.17 5.51
C GLY A 674 2.64 0.04 4.67
N GLY A 675 1.98 -0.22 3.54
CA GLY A 675 1.54 0.84 2.61
C GLY A 675 0.10 1.31 2.81
N GLY A 676 -0.39 1.33 4.05
CA GLY A 676 -1.61 2.07 4.37
C GLY A 676 -1.35 3.57 4.27
N LYS A 677 -2.36 4.34 3.81
CA LYS A 677 -2.30 5.82 3.79
C LYS A 677 -2.14 6.41 5.19
N CYS A 678 -2.75 5.79 6.19
CA CYS A 678 -2.54 6.08 7.60
C CYS A 678 -1.94 4.84 8.27
N THR A 679 -0.77 5.01 8.86
CA THR A 679 -0.07 3.98 9.65
C THR A 679 -0.03 4.40 11.10
N GLY A 680 -0.06 3.47 12.04
CA GLY A 680 -0.07 3.78 13.47
C GLY A 680 1.26 4.24 14.05
N SER A 681 2.31 4.26 13.22
CA SER A 681 3.57 4.94 13.47
C SER A 681 4.15 5.44 12.14
N SER A 682 4.89 6.53 12.22
CA SER A 682 5.56 7.20 11.10
C SER A 682 7.01 6.74 10.94
N PHE A 683 7.66 7.08 9.83
CA PHE A 683 9.11 6.90 9.71
C PHE A 683 9.87 7.56 10.86
N MET A 684 9.47 8.78 11.24
CA MET A 684 10.12 9.57 12.27
C MET A 684 10.06 8.88 13.64
N ASP A 685 8.94 8.25 14.02
CA ASP A 685 8.81 7.57 15.31
C ASP A 685 9.89 6.49 15.49
N HIS A 686 10.16 5.71 14.44
CA HIS A 686 11.17 4.65 14.46
C HIS A 686 12.59 5.21 14.34
N LEU A 687 12.81 6.22 13.49
CA LEU A 687 14.12 6.86 13.33
C LEU A 687 14.56 7.56 14.62
N MET A 688 13.64 8.22 15.34
CA MET A 688 13.95 8.85 16.63
C MET A 688 14.26 7.81 17.72
N SER A 689 13.53 6.68 17.74
CA SER A 689 13.86 5.57 18.64
C SER A 689 15.27 5.02 18.37
N MET A 690 15.59 4.80 17.09
CA MET A 690 16.92 4.35 16.66
C MET A 690 18.00 5.41 16.89
N GLN A 691 17.69 6.71 16.76
CA GLN A 691 18.58 7.81 17.08
C GLN A 691 18.91 7.84 18.58
N ALA A 692 17.94 7.60 19.44
CA ALA A 692 18.15 7.54 20.89
C ALA A 692 18.94 6.29 21.34
N ASN A 693 18.84 5.20 20.60
CA ASN A 693 19.49 3.95 20.95
C ASN A 693 21.02 4.00 20.74
N PRO A 694 21.86 3.84 21.78
CA PRO A 694 23.31 3.92 21.64
C PRO A 694 23.94 2.83 20.76
N ASP A 695 23.34 1.65 20.65
CA ASP A 695 23.87 0.55 19.85
C ASP A 695 23.59 0.74 18.35
N VAL A 696 22.58 1.53 17.97
CA VAL A 696 22.37 1.89 16.57
C VAL A 696 23.36 2.98 16.18
N LYS A 697 24.16 2.75 15.14
CA LYS A 697 25.16 3.70 14.65
C LYS A 697 24.85 4.25 13.26
N ILE A 698 24.07 3.52 12.46
CA ILE A 698 23.69 3.89 11.09
C ILE A 698 22.18 3.77 10.94
N LEU A 699 21.56 4.79 10.36
CA LEU A 699 20.14 4.79 10.00
C LEU A 699 20.00 4.49 8.51
N LEU A 700 19.06 3.61 8.15
CA LEU A 700 18.68 3.31 6.78
C LEU A 700 17.19 3.60 6.58
N LEU A 701 16.88 4.52 5.65
CA LEU A 701 15.52 4.84 5.23
C LEU A 701 15.30 4.31 3.82
N LEU A 702 14.28 3.47 3.64
CA LEU A 702 13.75 3.17 2.31
C LEU A 702 12.33 3.73 2.18
N GLY A 703 12.25 4.94 1.64
CA GLY A 703 11.03 5.67 1.32
C GLY A 703 10.40 5.22 0.00
N GLU A 704 9.30 5.86 -0.39
CA GLU A 704 8.55 5.51 -1.60
C GLU A 704 7.90 6.76 -2.22
N PHE A 705 7.56 6.69 -3.50
CA PHE A 705 6.69 7.66 -4.17
C PHE A 705 5.36 7.87 -3.42
N GLY A 706 4.88 9.12 -3.35
CA GLY A 706 3.60 9.49 -2.73
C GLY A 706 3.72 9.94 -1.26
N GLY A 707 2.92 10.94 -0.86
CA GLY A 707 2.97 11.51 0.49
C GLY A 707 4.24 12.34 0.76
N SER A 708 4.35 12.88 1.98
CA SER A 708 5.36 13.90 2.33
C SER A 708 6.17 13.60 3.59
N GLU A 709 6.05 12.41 4.20
CA GLU A 709 6.70 12.08 5.47
C GLU A 709 8.24 12.19 5.42
N GLU A 710 8.86 11.95 4.27
CA GLU A 710 10.31 12.08 4.13
C GLU A 710 10.82 13.53 4.31
N TYR A 711 9.95 14.53 4.12
CA TYR A 711 10.32 15.94 4.35
C TYR A 711 10.47 16.27 5.83
N ASP A 712 9.70 15.65 6.73
CA ASP A 712 9.87 15.80 8.18
C ASP A 712 11.26 15.30 8.61
N ILE A 713 11.75 14.24 7.94
CA ILE A 713 13.10 13.68 8.15
C ILE A 713 14.16 14.68 7.67
N CYS A 714 13.94 15.34 6.53
CA CYS A 714 14.81 16.40 6.04
C CYS A 714 14.94 17.54 7.06
N GLU A 715 13.84 17.98 7.66
CA GLU A 715 13.85 19.00 8.72
C GLU A 715 14.59 18.53 9.97
N ALA A 716 14.40 17.28 10.38
CA ALA A 716 15.10 16.73 11.54
C ALA A 716 16.61 16.57 11.32
N LEU A 717 17.06 16.25 10.11
CA LEU A 717 18.47 16.23 9.74
C LEU A 717 19.06 17.65 9.78
N ARG A 718 18.40 18.63 9.14
CA ARG A 718 18.86 20.04 9.12
C ARG A 718 18.92 20.67 10.51
N SER A 719 17.96 20.34 11.37
CA SER A 719 17.91 20.83 12.76
C SER A 719 18.84 20.08 13.72
N GLY A 720 19.48 18.99 13.28
CA GLY A 720 20.36 18.16 14.11
C GLY A 720 19.62 17.23 15.09
N LYS A 721 18.29 17.13 15.01
CA LYS A 721 17.50 16.15 15.79
C LYS A 721 17.86 14.72 15.41
N LEU A 722 18.10 14.48 14.12
CA LEU A 722 18.74 13.27 13.61
C LEU A 722 20.18 13.61 13.28
N SER A 723 21.12 13.00 14.00
CA SER A 723 22.56 13.29 13.87
C SER A 723 23.41 12.08 13.51
N LYS A 724 22.87 10.86 13.63
CA LYS A 724 23.55 9.66 13.14
C LYS A 724 23.60 9.65 11.61
N PRO A 725 24.65 9.10 10.99
CA PRO A 725 24.70 8.95 9.55
C PRO A 725 23.48 8.20 9.02
N MET A 726 22.82 8.80 8.04
CA MET A 726 21.64 8.24 7.40
C MET A 726 21.94 7.92 5.93
N VAL A 727 21.74 6.68 5.53
CA VAL A 727 21.59 6.29 4.13
C VAL A 727 20.09 6.31 3.81
N ALA A 728 19.68 6.98 2.74
CA ALA A 728 18.26 7.11 2.41
C ALA A 728 18.03 6.95 0.90
N PHE A 729 16.96 6.25 0.51
CA PHE A 729 16.55 6.11 -0.89
C PHE A 729 15.03 5.98 -0.99
N CYS A 730 14.41 6.72 -1.90
CA CYS A 730 12.99 6.63 -2.22
C CYS A 730 12.82 5.92 -3.56
N ILE A 731 12.02 4.85 -3.59
CA ILE A 731 11.72 4.07 -4.81
C ILE A 731 10.51 4.64 -5.56
N GLY A 732 10.37 4.31 -6.84
CA GLY A 732 9.25 4.70 -7.69
C GLY A 732 9.50 5.94 -8.56
N GLU A 733 10.75 6.18 -8.96
CA GLU A 733 11.09 7.21 -9.96
C GLU A 733 10.43 6.93 -11.32
N CYS A 734 10.11 5.65 -11.57
CA CYS A 734 9.39 5.20 -12.74
C CYS A 734 7.92 5.66 -12.78
N ALA A 735 7.42 6.35 -11.74
CA ALA A 735 6.03 6.78 -11.65
C ALA A 735 5.54 7.62 -12.83
N ASP A 736 6.44 8.42 -13.39
CA ASP A 736 6.18 9.21 -14.58
C ASP A 736 5.83 8.39 -15.82
N MET A 737 6.18 7.10 -15.86
CA MET A 737 5.81 6.19 -16.95
C MET A 737 4.32 5.81 -16.93
N PHE A 738 3.65 6.01 -15.80
CA PHE A 738 2.25 5.62 -15.58
C PHE A 738 1.32 6.85 -15.54
N LYS A 739 1.76 8.01 -16.06
CA LYS A 739 1.02 9.27 -16.09
C LYS A 739 -0.40 9.17 -16.65
N SER A 740 -0.68 8.15 -17.48
CA SER A 740 -2.02 7.89 -18.02
C SER A 740 -2.99 7.24 -17.03
N GLU A 741 -2.57 6.87 -15.82
CA GLU A 741 -3.39 6.21 -14.77
C GLU A 741 -3.05 6.74 -13.35
N PRO A 742 -3.75 7.77 -12.83
CA PRO A 742 -3.56 8.24 -11.46
C PRO A 742 -3.86 7.14 -10.42
N GLY A 743 -2.96 6.94 -9.46
CA GLY A 743 -3.11 5.95 -8.38
C GLY A 743 -2.66 4.53 -8.71
N TYR A 744 -1.79 4.36 -9.71
CA TYR A 744 -1.37 3.05 -10.23
C TYR A 744 -0.44 2.24 -9.30
N PHE A 745 0.35 2.89 -8.44
CA PHE A 745 1.14 2.15 -7.46
C PHE A 745 0.32 1.99 -6.19
N GLY A 746 0.07 0.73 -5.81
CA GLY A 746 -0.83 0.33 -4.72
C GLY A 746 -0.46 0.82 -3.33
N HIS A 747 0.54 1.69 -3.21
CA HIS A 747 1.11 2.21 -1.97
C HIS A 747 1.07 3.75 -1.91
N SER A 748 0.73 4.44 -3.00
CA SER A 748 0.78 5.91 -3.07
C SER A 748 -0.52 6.51 -2.53
N GLY A 749 -0.47 7.06 -1.33
CA GLY A 749 -1.51 7.95 -0.80
C GLY A 749 -1.47 9.32 -1.46
N ALA A 750 -1.51 9.38 -2.80
CA ALA A 750 -1.27 10.58 -3.59
C ALA A 750 -2.12 11.75 -3.07
N GLY A 751 -1.44 12.75 -2.51
CA GLY A 751 -1.99 13.99 -1.99
C GLY A 751 -2.10 15.05 -3.08
N ASN A 752 -2.14 16.31 -2.64
CA ASN A 752 -2.57 17.44 -3.46
C ASN A 752 -1.41 18.08 -4.28
N ASP A 753 -0.14 17.78 -3.97
CA ASP A 753 1.03 18.32 -4.68
C ASP A 753 1.84 17.20 -5.35
N VAL A 754 1.45 16.88 -6.58
CA VAL A 754 2.01 15.78 -7.38
C VAL A 754 3.53 15.94 -7.62
N ALA A 755 4.07 17.16 -7.57
CA ALA A 755 5.48 17.40 -7.86
C ALA A 755 6.40 17.04 -6.68
N LEU A 756 6.02 17.45 -5.46
CA LEU A 756 6.78 17.15 -4.24
C LEU A 756 6.67 15.66 -3.83
N GLU A 757 5.61 14.99 -4.25
CA GLU A 757 5.40 13.57 -3.91
C GLU A 757 6.24 12.60 -4.76
N THR A 758 6.97 13.09 -5.76
CA THR A 758 7.82 12.24 -6.60
C THR A 758 9.02 11.67 -5.82
N ALA A 759 9.38 10.41 -6.09
CA ALA A 759 10.56 9.79 -5.47
C ALA A 759 11.84 10.58 -5.75
N ALA A 760 11.99 11.12 -6.97
CA ALA A 760 13.12 11.97 -7.35
C ALA A 760 13.21 13.26 -6.52
N ALA A 761 12.09 13.98 -6.32
CA ALA A 761 12.08 15.20 -5.51
C ALA A 761 12.44 14.90 -4.04
N LYS A 762 11.95 13.79 -3.50
CA LYS A 762 12.29 13.35 -2.13
C LYS A 762 13.76 12.97 -2.00
N ASN A 763 14.30 12.20 -2.95
CA ASN A 763 15.72 11.83 -3.00
C ASN A 763 16.62 13.07 -3.03
N GLN A 764 16.28 14.07 -3.84
CA GLN A 764 17.00 15.33 -3.88
C GLN A 764 16.92 16.07 -2.52
N ALA A 765 15.72 16.21 -1.95
CA ALA A 765 15.52 16.92 -0.69
C ALA A 765 16.27 16.26 0.49
N LEU A 766 16.29 14.93 0.53
CA LEU A 766 17.04 14.15 1.53
C LEU A 766 18.56 14.37 1.38
N ALA A 767 19.07 14.39 0.15
CA ALA A 767 20.48 14.66 -0.12
C ALA A 767 20.88 16.08 0.33
N GLU A 768 20.06 17.08 0.00
CA GLU A 768 20.25 18.48 0.41
C GLU A 768 20.16 18.66 1.94
N ALA A 769 19.39 17.81 2.62
CA ALA A 769 19.30 17.80 4.08
C ALA A 769 20.48 17.11 4.78
N GLY A 770 21.38 16.45 4.02
CA GLY A 770 22.58 15.79 4.54
C GLY A 770 22.48 14.27 4.67
N ALA A 771 21.41 13.64 4.16
CA ALA A 771 21.37 12.19 4.02
C ALA A 771 22.29 11.72 2.88
N ILE A 772 22.79 10.49 2.98
CA ILE A 772 23.61 9.84 1.96
C ILE A 772 22.66 9.12 1.03
N VAL A 773 22.37 9.75 -0.11
CA VAL A 773 21.43 9.23 -1.10
C VAL A 773 22.21 8.58 -2.26
N PRO A 774 22.12 7.26 -2.45
CA PRO A 774 22.72 6.60 -3.61
C PRO A 774 22.01 7.01 -4.90
N LYS A 775 22.66 6.83 -6.04
CA LYS A 775 22.02 7.13 -7.34
C LYS A 775 20.98 6.08 -7.72
N THR A 776 21.19 4.85 -7.26
CA THR A 776 20.40 3.69 -7.65
C THR A 776 20.11 2.83 -6.42
N PHE A 777 19.11 1.96 -6.52
CA PHE A 777 18.76 1.05 -5.43
C PHE A 777 19.91 0.10 -5.05
N ASP A 778 20.74 -0.33 -6.00
CA ASP A 778 21.84 -1.28 -5.73
C ASP A 778 23.01 -0.66 -4.99
N GLU A 779 23.23 0.64 -5.19
CA GLU A 779 24.31 1.38 -4.55
C GLU A 779 24.08 1.57 -3.04
N ILE A 780 22.88 1.25 -2.51
CA ILE A 780 22.61 1.27 -1.06
C ILE A 780 23.67 0.46 -0.29
N GLY A 781 24.02 -0.74 -0.79
CA GLY A 781 25.02 -1.59 -0.15
C GLY A 781 26.41 -0.94 -0.09
N ASP A 782 26.83 -0.30 -1.17
CA ASP A 782 28.12 0.39 -1.25
C ASP A 782 28.16 1.59 -0.30
N LYS A 783 27.09 2.38 -0.25
CA LYS A 783 26.98 3.52 0.68
C LYS A 783 26.98 3.08 2.14
N LEU A 784 26.30 1.99 2.48
CA LEU A 784 26.37 1.41 3.83
C LEU A 784 27.80 1.02 4.21
N ARG A 785 28.55 0.41 3.28
CA ARG A 785 29.95 0.01 3.50
C ARG A 785 30.86 1.20 3.74
N GLU A 786 30.74 2.24 2.91
CA GLU A 786 31.50 3.48 3.02
C GLU A 786 31.26 4.15 4.38
N VAL A 787 29.99 4.26 4.81
CA VAL A 787 29.60 4.85 6.11
C VAL A 787 30.14 4.02 7.26
N TYR A 788 29.94 2.70 7.21
CA TYR A 788 30.40 1.79 8.25
C TYR A 788 31.92 1.84 8.44
N ALA A 789 32.68 1.79 7.34
CA ALA A 789 34.15 1.92 7.38
C ALA A 789 34.59 3.28 7.94
N SER A 790 33.90 4.37 7.57
CA SER A 790 34.17 5.72 8.08
C SER A 790 33.96 5.84 9.59
N LEU A 791 32.88 5.24 10.12
CA LEU A 791 32.59 5.25 11.56
C LEU A 791 33.62 4.46 12.36
N ILE A 792 34.12 3.34 11.83
CA ILE A 792 35.22 2.57 12.43
C ILE A 792 36.50 3.41 12.45
N ALA A 793 36.86 4.02 11.32
CA ALA A 793 38.07 4.83 11.21
C ALA A 793 38.06 6.04 12.18
N LYS A 794 36.86 6.56 12.51
CA LYS A 794 36.66 7.64 13.48
C LYS A 794 36.54 7.16 14.94
N GLY A 795 36.55 5.85 15.19
CA GLY A 795 36.33 5.28 16.53
C GLY A 795 34.91 5.47 17.08
N GLN A 796 33.94 5.81 16.22
CA GLN A 796 32.54 6.06 16.59
C GLN A 796 31.69 4.78 16.55
N LEU A 797 32.20 3.75 15.86
CA LEU A 797 31.63 2.40 15.84
C LEU A 797 32.76 1.42 16.14
N VAL A 798 32.46 0.50 17.05
CA VAL A 798 33.32 -0.64 17.33
C VAL A 798 32.62 -1.92 16.90
N PRO A 799 33.22 -2.68 15.97
CA PRO A 799 32.72 -4.01 15.65
C PRO A 799 32.87 -4.97 16.85
N LYS A 800 31.79 -5.67 17.18
CA LYS A 800 31.77 -6.70 18.24
C LYS A 800 32.29 -8.04 17.67
N PRO A 801 33.00 -8.87 18.45
CA PRO A 801 33.37 -10.22 18.02
C PRO A 801 32.13 -11.03 17.66
N GLU A 802 32.20 -11.83 16.59
CA GLU A 802 31.09 -12.69 16.18
C GLU A 802 30.86 -13.78 17.24
N PRO A 803 29.64 -13.91 17.82
CA PRO A 803 29.36 -14.96 18.78
C PRO A 803 29.32 -16.34 18.10
N PRO A 804 29.45 -17.44 18.86
CA PRO A 804 29.35 -18.79 18.31
C PRO A 804 28.04 -18.99 17.55
N VAL A 805 28.13 -19.59 16.36
CA VAL A 805 26.96 -19.92 15.55
C VAL A 805 26.08 -20.92 16.33
N PRO A 806 24.77 -20.64 16.49
CA PRO A 806 23.84 -21.55 17.15
C PRO A 806 23.81 -22.92 16.48
N SER A 807 23.95 -24.00 17.26
CA SER A 807 23.79 -25.36 16.75
C SER A 807 22.32 -25.67 16.56
N ILE A 808 21.88 -25.84 15.31
CA ILE A 808 20.48 -26.12 14.97
C ILE A 808 20.22 -27.64 14.98
N PRO A 809 19.33 -28.14 15.86
CA PRO A 809 18.93 -29.55 15.90
C PRO A 809 18.40 -30.08 14.56
N ALA A 810 18.64 -31.37 14.29
CA ALA A 810 18.28 -32.00 13.01
C ALA A 810 16.76 -32.09 12.77
N ASN A 811 15.95 -32.14 13.84
CA ASN A 811 14.49 -32.15 13.80
C ASN A 811 13.90 -30.77 13.42
N MET A 812 14.61 -29.68 13.68
CA MET A 812 14.22 -28.32 13.28
C MET A 812 14.58 -28.03 11.83
N LYS A 813 15.55 -28.76 11.27
CA LYS A 813 15.89 -28.65 9.85
C LYS A 813 14.82 -29.33 8.99
N PRO A 814 14.53 -28.80 7.78
CA PRO A 814 13.60 -29.46 6.87
C PRO A 814 14.03 -30.90 6.64
N ARG A 815 13.14 -31.88 6.85
CA ARG A 815 13.45 -33.28 6.56
C ARG A 815 13.88 -33.38 5.08
N LYS A 816 15.15 -33.70 4.82
CA LYS A 816 15.60 -34.10 3.49
C LYS A 816 14.69 -35.26 3.09
N GLY A 817 13.83 -35.04 2.10
CA GLY A 817 12.87 -36.05 1.66
C GLY A 817 13.57 -37.39 1.48
N LYS A 818 13.01 -38.45 2.06
CA LYS A 818 13.40 -39.81 1.66
C LYS A 818 13.25 -39.86 0.14
N LYS A 819 14.36 -40.23 -0.51
CA LYS A 819 14.48 -40.35 -1.98
C LYS A 819 13.33 -41.13 -2.57
#